data_AF-A0A2N2CQN4-F1
#
_entry.id   AF-A0A2N2CQN4-F1
#
_cell.length_a   1.000
_cell.length_b   1.000
_cell.length_c   1.000
_cell.angle_alpha   90.00
_cell.angle_beta   90.00
_cell.angle_gamma   90.00
#
_symmetry.space_group_name_H-M   'P 1'
#
loop_
_entity.id
_entity.type
_entity.pdbx_description
1 polymer ?
#
loop_
_entity_poly.entity_id
_entity_poly.type
_entity_poly.pdbx_seq_one_letter_code
_entity_poly.pdbx_strand_id
1 'polypeptide(L)'
;MNLKKLFSLAVAIISVFCLFSGAYASNWEDFTDISGHWAEKTIKKGFEDGLITGLDGTSVAPDAPITAAQIITVLCRILGATEKADTSSLGISSDVWYFDAAGKALNLGLISAETGNLDAPMTRQAALSMMAKAFSLVPAEPDYTVLTPFSDASKIFKENRGAIAALVSKNLIQGFDGALNVDGSITRAEFLTILYRVADNYTSAGALTSSTSGGSIVKGSGSLNYISIGNLWFDCSARSVSLIGVKADTVTLRNNELTSFYLSGGSDISSLVVAVGKGSSSLGGDLGSKVGVLRLESCNGMSVGSGIDKIELTGNNMSVSISGEHNSLVITGSGNTVTLSSGASISVMKVAGMKNTIKTADGAVYLGKTEVSGNENDIEAVISTGCSLSVGGTLNKISLKSDENLEAIDVAGNSNWLSISCKDLSTVSISGSYNTVNKLSTGVVTSVDVPGSDNAFVLYKDNVMTRAELNGQNNIMTVNGTSDTITLSGRKNTLDGTGNVAYLNVNASGCTISLIAECVTDNSGQAEIDRVQELVTLGYTGNYTLKWAQEHDYEESEKETWVNAKDYSSSTDYIIWINLSMQRVNIFKGSTGNWDLIYSCIVGTGAPGRGTPIGEWKTTYKAWNGWTTSTYTVKPVVGFKDNTGYAFHSRLYYPGTTTLSDSSIGYPVSHGCVRMYDADILYIYNNIPLRTTVVVY
;
A
#
# COMPACT_ATOMS: atom_id res chain seq x y z
N MET A 1 -55.22 9.20 29.03
CA MET A 1 -54.06 8.90 29.90
C MET A 1 -52.85 8.74 28.99
N ASN A 2 -51.85 9.62 29.09
CA ASN A 2 -50.86 9.86 28.02
C ASN A 2 -49.73 8.82 28.01
N LEU A 3 -49.57 8.11 26.88
CA LEU A 3 -48.59 7.03 26.64
C LEU A 3 -47.12 7.42 26.91
N LYS A 4 -46.80 8.73 26.93
CA LYS A 4 -45.47 9.25 27.23
C LYS A 4 -45.07 9.12 28.71
N LYS A 5 -46.03 8.98 29.65
CA LYS A 5 -45.72 8.77 31.07
C LYS A 5 -45.49 7.30 31.46
N LEU A 6 -45.89 6.34 30.62
CA LEU A 6 -45.58 4.92 30.83
C LEU A 6 -44.17 4.55 30.33
N PHE A 7 -43.66 5.22 29.31
CA PHE A 7 -42.30 4.97 28.81
C PHE A 7 -41.20 5.55 29.72
N SER A 8 -41.47 6.67 30.41
CA SER A 8 -40.55 7.23 31.41
C SER A 8 -40.54 6.47 32.75
N LEU A 9 -41.51 5.59 33.00
CA LEU A 9 -41.54 4.74 34.19
C LEU A 9 -40.88 3.38 33.96
N ALA A 10 -40.82 2.89 32.71
CA ALA A 10 -40.12 1.65 32.36
C ALA A 10 -38.58 1.81 32.22
N VAL A 11 -38.09 3.01 31.91
CA VAL A 11 -36.65 3.29 31.83
C VAL A 11 -36.05 3.70 33.19
N ALA A 12 -36.87 4.17 34.14
CA ALA A 12 -36.42 4.58 35.48
C ALA A 12 -36.40 3.44 36.52
N ILE A 13 -36.93 2.24 36.20
CA ILE A 13 -36.93 1.08 37.12
C ILE A 13 -35.68 0.19 36.92
N ILE A 14 -34.90 0.37 35.85
CA ILE A 14 -33.61 -0.31 35.65
C ILE A 14 -32.43 0.53 36.22
N SER A 15 -32.64 1.80 36.57
CA SER A 15 -31.59 2.73 36.99
C SER A 15 -31.47 2.97 38.51
N VAL A 16 -32.23 2.25 39.35
CA VAL A 16 -32.28 2.48 40.81
C VAL A 16 -32.08 1.18 41.61
N PHE A 17 -31.15 0.32 41.18
CA PHE A 17 -30.63 -0.78 42.00
C PHE A 17 -29.09 -0.79 42.07
N CYS A 18 -28.45 0.37 41.92
CA CYS A 18 -27.02 0.56 42.16
C CYS A 18 -26.77 1.44 43.39
N LEU A 19 -27.47 1.17 44.50
CA LEU A 19 -27.14 1.76 45.79
C LEU A 19 -26.57 0.68 46.70
N PHE A 20 -25.26 0.81 46.94
CA PHE A 20 -24.46 0.12 47.94
C PHE A 20 -24.39 -1.42 47.83
N SER A 21 -23.24 -1.90 47.37
CA SER A 21 -22.65 -3.13 47.90
C SER A 21 -21.14 -2.96 47.95
N GLY A 22 -20.64 -2.57 49.12
CA GLY A 22 -19.27 -2.92 49.46
C GLY A 22 -19.15 -4.44 49.46
N ALA A 23 -18.10 -4.93 48.79
CA ALA A 23 -17.50 -6.25 48.88
C ALA A 23 -18.44 -7.46 49.12
N TYR A 24 -18.68 -8.23 48.06
CA TYR A 24 -18.62 -9.68 48.18
C TYR A 24 -17.63 -10.20 47.13
N ALA A 25 -16.51 -10.74 47.59
CA ALA A 25 -15.96 -11.89 46.91
C ALA A 25 -17.00 -12.99 47.12
N SER A 26 -17.86 -13.22 46.13
CA SER A 26 -18.68 -14.44 46.11
C SER A 26 -17.74 -15.63 46.00
N ASN A 27 -17.97 -16.68 46.77
CA ASN A 27 -17.23 -17.92 46.57
C ASN A 27 -17.63 -18.51 45.21
N TRP A 28 -16.75 -19.32 44.61
CA TRP A 28 -17.05 -19.93 43.31
C TRP A 28 -18.39 -20.68 43.31
N GLU A 29 -18.72 -21.31 44.44
CA GLU A 29 -19.93 -22.10 44.66
C GLU A 29 -21.22 -21.27 44.66
N ASP A 30 -21.13 -19.94 44.78
CA ASP A 30 -22.28 -19.05 44.78
C ASP A 30 -22.80 -18.75 43.35
N PHE A 31 -22.01 -19.09 42.31
CA PHE A 31 -22.38 -18.86 40.92
C PHE A 31 -23.33 -19.93 40.38
N THR A 32 -24.52 -19.50 39.99
CA THR A 32 -25.61 -20.42 39.58
C THR A 32 -25.69 -20.65 38.07
N ASP A 33 -25.08 -19.79 37.27
CA ASP A 33 -25.21 -19.75 35.80
C ASP A 33 -24.04 -20.42 35.04
N ILE A 34 -23.14 -21.10 35.76
CA ILE A 34 -21.93 -21.70 35.17
C ILE A 34 -21.89 -23.23 35.22
N SER A 35 -22.73 -23.85 36.06
CA SER A 35 -22.72 -25.30 36.23
C SER A 35 -23.08 -26.03 34.93
N GLY A 36 -22.21 -26.93 34.46
CA GLY A 36 -22.41 -27.68 33.22
C GLY A 36 -22.10 -26.89 31.95
N HIS A 37 -21.67 -25.63 32.05
CA HIS A 37 -21.28 -24.82 30.92
C HIS A 37 -19.93 -25.29 30.34
N TRP A 38 -19.77 -25.27 29.01
CA TRP A 38 -18.55 -25.79 28.34
C TRP A 38 -17.26 -25.08 28.80
N ALA A 39 -17.36 -23.81 29.19
CA ALA A 39 -16.24 -23.00 29.68
C ALA A 39 -16.10 -22.98 31.21
N GLU A 40 -16.87 -23.79 31.96
CA GLU A 40 -16.89 -23.78 33.44
C GLU A 40 -15.48 -23.87 34.04
N LYS A 41 -14.68 -24.84 33.59
CA LYS A 41 -13.30 -25.03 34.07
C LYS A 41 -12.41 -23.81 33.81
N THR A 42 -12.52 -23.24 32.62
CA THR A 42 -11.74 -22.07 32.21
C THR A 42 -12.11 -20.83 33.02
N ILE A 43 -13.40 -20.60 33.21
CA ILE A 43 -13.91 -19.46 33.99
C ILE A 43 -13.54 -19.64 35.47
N LYS A 44 -13.63 -20.86 36.01
CA LYS A 44 -13.16 -21.16 37.37
C LYS A 44 -11.70 -20.80 37.54
N LYS A 45 -10.85 -21.23 36.61
CA LYS A 45 -9.43 -20.89 36.62
C LYS A 45 -9.20 -19.39 36.57
N GLY A 46 -9.91 -18.66 35.69
CA GLY A 46 -9.84 -17.20 35.63
C GLY A 46 -10.24 -16.49 36.92
N PHE A 47 -11.19 -17.06 37.66
CA PHE A 47 -11.61 -16.58 38.97
C PHE A 47 -10.56 -16.86 40.05
N GLU A 48 -10.03 -18.10 40.10
CA GLU A 48 -8.97 -18.50 41.03
C GLU A 48 -7.65 -17.76 40.80
N ASP A 49 -7.31 -17.46 39.55
CA ASP A 49 -6.15 -16.65 39.17
C ASP A 49 -6.35 -15.15 39.46
N GLY A 50 -7.56 -14.74 39.89
CA GLY A 50 -7.90 -13.35 40.20
C GLY A 50 -8.04 -12.44 38.98
N LEU A 51 -8.16 -13.02 37.77
CA LEU A 51 -8.27 -12.26 36.52
C LEU A 51 -9.68 -11.69 36.36
N ILE A 52 -10.69 -12.44 36.78
CA ILE A 52 -12.10 -12.07 36.68
C ILE A 52 -12.81 -12.15 38.04
N THR A 53 -13.93 -11.47 38.14
CA THR A 53 -14.88 -11.55 39.25
C THR A 53 -16.27 -11.88 38.70
N GLY A 54 -17.23 -12.21 39.58
CA GLY A 54 -18.65 -12.23 39.22
C GLY A 54 -19.14 -10.86 38.75
N LEU A 55 -20.22 -10.83 37.96
CA LEU A 55 -20.90 -9.58 37.59
C LEU A 55 -21.83 -9.11 38.70
N ASP A 56 -22.47 -10.06 39.35
CA ASP A 56 -23.20 -9.89 40.61
C ASP A 56 -22.81 -11.05 41.54
N GLY A 57 -23.27 -11.01 42.79
CA GLY A 57 -22.92 -12.03 43.79
C GLY A 57 -23.35 -13.47 43.43
N THR A 58 -24.08 -13.67 42.33
CA THR A 58 -24.68 -14.96 41.93
C THR A 58 -24.43 -15.37 40.47
N SER A 59 -23.83 -14.50 39.65
CA SER A 59 -23.64 -14.71 38.21
C SER A 59 -22.23 -14.37 37.73
N VAL A 60 -21.68 -15.24 36.88
CA VAL A 60 -20.46 -15.00 36.10
C VAL A 60 -20.73 -14.70 34.63
N ALA A 61 -21.97 -14.81 34.15
CA ALA A 61 -22.46 -14.49 32.82
C ALA A 61 -21.52 -14.95 31.68
N PRO A 62 -21.33 -16.27 31.51
CA PRO A 62 -20.37 -16.81 30.54
C PRO A 62 -20.68 -16.40 29.09
N ASP A 63 -21.96 -16.35 28.72
CA ASP A 63 -22.42 -16.08 27.36
C ASP A 63 -22.72 -14.59 27.09
N ALA A 64 -22.55 -13.72 28.10
CA ALA A 64 -22.73 -12.29 27.91
C ALA A 64 -21.60 -11.70 27.05
N PRO A 65 -21.90 -10.78 26.12
CA PRO A 65 -20.89 -9.99 25.43
C PRO A 65 -19.98 -9.26 26.42
N ILE A 66 -18.66 -9.43 26.26
CA ILE A 66 -17.68 -8.78 27.13
C ILE A 66 -17.41 -7.33 26.64
N THR A 67 -17.33 -6.40 27.58
CA THR A 67 -17.09 -4.98 27.29
C THR A 67 -15.60 -4.67 27.16
N ALA A 68 -15.25 -3.53 26.54
CA ALA A 68 -13.86 -3.10 26.47
C ALA A 68 -13.24 -2.92 27.86
N ALA A 69 -13.97 -2.32 28.80
CA ALA A 69 -13.58 -2.13 30.19
C ALA A 69 -13.24 -3.45 30.89
N GLN A 70 -14.01 -4.51 30.63
CA GLN A 70 -13.75 -5.85 31.15
C GLN A 70 -12.52 -6.49 30.51
N ILE A 71 -12.38 -6.39 29.17
CA ILE A 71 -11.22 -6.90 28.44
C ILE A 71 -9.93 -6.27 28.97
N ILE A 72 -9.84 -4.94 29.01
CA ILE A 72 -8.62 -4.25 29.46
C ILE A 72 -8.28 -4.58 30.91
N THR A 73 -9.29 -4.76 31.77
CA THR A 73 -9.07 -5.14 33.16
C THR A 73 -8.41 -6.51 33.26
N VAL A 74 -8.92 -7.50 32.52
CA VAL A 74 -8.35 -8.86 32.48
C VAL A 74 -6.93 -8.83 31.93
N LEU A 75 -6.70 -8.14 30.80
CA LEU A 75 -5.40 -8.05 30.16
C LEU A 75 -4.37 -7.31 31.02
N CYS A 76 -4.73 -6.20 31.65
CA CYS A 76 -3.82 -5.48 32.55
C CYS A 76 -3.46 -6.31 33.79
N ARG A 77 -4.40 -7.11 34.33
CA ARG A 77 -4.13 -8.02 35.46
C ARG A 77 -3.17 -9.12 35.07
N ILE A 78 -3.44 -9.83 33.99
CA ILE A 78 -2.62 -10.98 33.58
C ILE A 78 -1.21 -10.54 33.15
N LEU A 79 -1.08 -9.36 32.56
CA LEU A 79 0.21 -8.75 32.21
C LEU A 79 0.94 -8.11 33.39
N GLY A 80 0.38 -8.10 34.61
CA GLY A 80 1.02 -7.47 35.76
C GLY A 80 1.27 -5.96 35.58
N ALA A 81 0.39 -5.28 34.84
CA ALA A 81 0.59 -3.88 34.45
C ALA A 81 0.46 -2.92 35.65
N THR A 82 1.44 -2.03 35.79
CA THR A 82 1.51 -1.08 36.92
C THR A 82 1.62 0.39 36.49
N GLU A 83 2.32 0.69 35.39
CA GLU A 83 2.42 2.04 34.83
C GLU A 83 1.12 2.49 34.16
N LYS A 84 0.83 3.80 34.22
CA LYS A 84 -0.40 4.41 33.71
C LYS A 84 -0.10 5.65 32.89
N ALA A 85 -0.83 5.82 31.80
CA ALA A 85 -0.87 7.05 31.03
C ALA A 85 -2.03 7.95 31.50
N ASP A 86 -2.01 9.21 31.07
CA ASP A 86 -3.10 10.16 31.29
C ASP A 86 -4.37 9.73 30.51
N THR A 87 -5.50 9.64 31.20
CA THR A 87 -6.77 9.16 30.63
C THR A 87 -7.68 10.27 30.10
N SER A 88 -7.23 11.53 30.11
CA SER A 88 -8.10 12.68 29.75
C SER A 88 -8.64 12.56 28.32
N SER A 89 -7.86 11.94 27.43
CA SER A 89 -8.24 11.69 26.02
C SER A 89 -9.39 10.69 25.85
N LEU A 90 -9.69 9.88 26.87
CA LEU A 90 -10.79 8.90 26.83
C LEU A 90 -12.14 9.50 27.26
N GLY A 91 -12.13 10.68 27.90
CA GLY A 91 -13.36 11.32 28.38
C GLY A 91 -14.10 10.54 29.48
N ILE A 92 -13.40 9.67 30.22
CA ILE A 92 -13.96 8.87 31.32
C ILE A 92 -13.86 9.60 32.66
N SER A 93 -14.84 9.40 33.54
CA SER A 93 -14.81 9.92 34.92
C SER A 93 -13.77 9.18 35.77
N SER A 94 -13.13 9.86 36.72
CA SER A 94 -12.19 9.24 37.68
C SER A 94 -12.82 8.17 38.57
N ASP A 95 -14.15 8.18 38.71
CA ASP A 95 -14.88 7.31 39.63
C ASP A 95 -15.37 6.01 38.97
N VAL A 96 -15.13 5.81 37.67
CA VAL A 96 -15.49 4.55 37.01
C VAL A 96 -14.59 3.42 37.50
N TRP A 97 -15.15 2.22 37.69
CA TRP A 97 -14.44 1.09 38.31
C TRP A 97 -13.20 0.64 37.51
N TYR A 98 -13.16 0.91 36.21
CA TYR A 98 -12.07 0.57 35.30
C TYR A 98 -11.10 1.73 35.05
N PHE A 99 -11.18 2.86 35.77
CA PHE A 99 -10.34 4.04 35.53
C PHE A 99 -8.84 3.69 35.58
N ASP A 100 -8.45 2.88 36.57
CA ASP A 100 -7.08 2.38 36.73
C ASP A 100 -6.63 1.52 35.54
N ALA A 101 -7.50 0.59 35.12
CA ALA A 101 -7.22 -0.30 33.99
C ALA A 101 -7.14 0.48 32.66
N ALA A 102 -7.95 1.53 32.49
CA ALA A 102 -7.90 2.40 31.32
C ALA A 102 -6.55 3.11 31.21
N GLY A 103 -6.03 3.67 32.30
CA GLY A 103 -4.70 4.29 32.33
C GLY A 103 -3.59 3.30 31.98
N LYS A 104 -3.66 2.07 32.52
CA LYS A 104 -2.69 0.99 32.22
C LYS A 104 -2.78 0.52 30.77
N ALA A 105 -3.99 0.35 30.26
CA ALA A 105 -4.23 -0.09 28.90
C ALA A 105 -3.78 0.94 27.86
N LEU A 106 -3.96 2.24 28.14
CA LEU A 106 -3.38 3.33 27.35
C LEU A 106 -1.84 3.24 27.34
N ASN A 107 -1.22 3.07 28.50
CA ASN A 107 0.23 2.94 28.61
C ASN A 107 0.78 1.76 27.80
N LEU A 108 0.05 0.64 27.79
CA LEU A 108 0.38 -0.56 27.03
C LEU A 108 0.00 -0.49 25.53
N GLY A 109 -0.61 0.60 25.07
CA GLY A 109 -1.09 0.75 23.69
C GLY A 109 -2.24 -0.17 23.30
N LEU A 110 -2.99 -0.70 24.29
CA LEU A 110 -4.13 -1.60 24.04
C LEU A 110 -5.38 -0.83 23.59
N ILE A 111 -5.52 0.41 24.05
CA ILE A 111 -6.62 1.33 23.70
C ILE A 111 -6.07 2.72 23.32
N SER A 112 -6.92 3.54 22.72
CA SER A 112 -6.67 4.94 22.33
C SER A 112 -7.95 5.76 22.48
N ALA A 113 -7.87 7.08 22.23
CA ALA A 113 -9.05 7.96 22.18
C ALA A 113 -10.10 7.51 21.14
N GLU A 114 -9.69 6.78 20.11
CA GLU A 114 -10.56 6.27 19.04
C GLU A 114 -11.25 4.95 19.41
N THR A 115 -10.91 4.34 20.54
CA THR A 115 -11.54 3.07 20.99
C THR A 115 -13.02 3.25 21.30
N GLY A 116 -13.46 4.47 21.61
CA GLY A 116 -14.87 4.79 21.86
C GLY A 116 -15.32 4.43 23.27
N ASN A 117 -16.61 4.08 23.40
CA ASN A 117 -17.22 3.81 24.70
C ASN A 117 -16.72 2.48 25.30
N LEU A 118 -15.99 2.56 26.41
CA LEU A 118 -15.39 1.38 27.04
C LEU A 118 -16.41 0.45 27.73
N ASP A 119 -17.59 0.96 28.08
CA ASP A 119 -18.67 0.15 28.66
C ASP A 119 -19.49 -0.59 27.60
N ALA A 120 -19.26 -0.32 26.32
CA ALA A 120 -19.94 -1.03 25.25
C ALA A 120 -19.33 -2.43 25.01
N PRO A 121 -20.14 -3.42 24.60
CA PRO A 121 -19.64 -4.68 24.07
C PRO A 121 -18.68 -4.45 22.89
N MET A 122 -17.59 -5.21 22.87
CA MET A 122 -16.62 -5.12 21.79
C MET A 122 -16.94 -6.10 20.66
N THR A 123 -16.66 -5.69 19.42
CA THR A 123 -16.67 -6.64 18.29
C THR A 123 -15.57 -7.67 18.48
N ARG A 124 -15.78 -8.87 17.94
CA ARG A 124 -14.84 -9.98 18.03
C ARG A 124 -13.49 -9.60 17.43
N GLN A 125 -13.47 -8.94 16.26
CA GLN A 125 -12.20 -8.51 15.65
C GLN A 125 -11.39 -7.53 16.51
N ALA A 126 -12.05 -6.57 17.16
CA ALA A 126 -11.37 -5.60 18.01
C ALA A 126 -10.83 -6.25 19.29
N ALA A 127 -11.61 -7.15 19.92
CA ALA A 127 -11.18 -7.87 21.11
C ALA A 127 -9.98 -8.79 20.84
N LEU A 128 -10.02 -9.51 19.71
CA LEU A 128 -8.92 -10.36 19.26
C LEU A 128 -7.67 -9.53 18.90
N SER A 129 -7.86 -8.36 18.27
CA SER A 129 -6.76 -7.43 18.01
C SER A 129 -6.10 -6.94 19.31
N MET A 130 -6.91 -6.61 20.31
CA MET A 130 -6.41 -6.20 21.63
C MET A 130 -5.64 -7.34 22.35
N MET A 131 -6.14 -8.58 22.27
CA MET A 131 -5.45 -9.77 22.78
C MET A 131 -4.09 -9.96 22.09
N ALA A 132 -4.06 -9.92 20.75
CA ALA A 132 -2.82 -10.10 20.00
C ALA A 132 -1.78 -9.02 20.32
N LYS A 133 -2.23 -7.77 20.50
CA LYS A 133 -1.37 -6.66 20.96
C LYS A 133 -0.86 -6.88 22.38
N ALA A 134 -1.70 -7.34 23.30
CA ALA A 134 -1.32 -7.60 24.70
C ALA A 134 -0.21 -8.65 24.83
N PHE A 135 -0.21 -9.65 23.95
CA PHE A 135 0.76 -10.75 23.97
C PHE A 135 1.85 -10.65 22.88
N SER A 136 1.95 -9.51 22.18
CA SER A 136 2.98 -9.25 21.14
C SER A 136 3.03 -10.34 20.05
N LEU A 137 1.85 -10.78 19.58
CA LEU A 137 1.73 -11.95 18.70
C LEU A 137 1.96 -11.64 17.22
N VAL A 138 1.93 -10.38 16.81
CA VAL A 138 1.88 -9.98 15.40
C VAL A 138 3.31 -9.92 14.82
N PRO A 139 3.64 -10.74 13.81
CA PRO A 139 4.93 -10.64 13.12
C PRO A 139 5.03 -9.40 12.24
N ALA A 140 6.26 -9.06 11.85
CA ALA A 140 6.50 -8.00 10.88
C ALA A 140 5.79 -8.28 9.54
N GLU A 141 5.77 -9.54 9.12
CA GLU A 141 5.10 -9.99 7.89
C GLU A 141 4.05 -11.07 8.23
N PRO A 142 2.81 -10.69 8.60
CA PRO A 142 1.75 -11.65 8.87
C PRO A 142 1.36 -12.43 7.61
N ASP A 143 1.24 -13.75 7.73
CA ASP A 143 0.71 -14.59 6.65
C ASP A 143 -0.81 -14.43 6.58
N TYR A 144 -1.28 -13.65 5.59
CA TYR A 144 -2.71 -13.44 5.37
C TYR A 144 -3.41 -14.60 4.67
N THR A 145 -2.68 -15.57 4.10
CA THR A 145 -3.28 -16.70 3.37
C THR A 145 -4.06 -17.63 4.28
N VAL A 146 -3.72 -17.66 5.58
CA VAL A 146 -4.47 -18.37 6.62
C VAL A 146 -5.90 -17.87 6.79
N LEU A 147 -6.21 -16.67 6.28
CA LEU A 147 -7.56 -16.10 6.33
C LEU A 147 -8.43 -16.54 5.16
N THR A 148 -7.84 -17.05 4.06
CA THR A 148 -8.56 -17.46 2.84
C THR A 148 -9.69 -18.47 3.07
N PRO A 149 -9.57 -19.44 4.01
CA PRO A 149 -10.64 -20.40 4.26
C PRO A 149 -11.91 -19.80 4.89
N PHE A 150 -11.87 -18.57 5.42
CA PHE A 150 -12.99 -17.98 6.16
C PHE A 150 -13.87 -17.12 5.26
N SER A 151 -15.16 -17.45 5.23
CA SER A 151 -16.16 -16.78 4.38
C SER A 151 -16.37 -15.28 4.68
N ASP A 152 -16.02 -14.83 5.88
CA ASP A 152 -16.15 -13.45 6.34
C ASP A 152 -14.80 -12.70 6.44
N ALA A 153 -13.70 -13.24 5.92
CA ALA A 153 -12.38 -12.62 5.99
C ALA A 153 -12.32 -11.23 5.34
N SER A 154 -13.19 -10.94 4.36
CA SER A 154 -13.28 -9.62 3.72
C SER A 154 -13.88 -8.53 4.62
N LYS A 155 -14.52 -8.90 5.74
CA LYS A 155 -15.10 -7.96 6.73
C LYS A 155 -14.10 -7.52 7.79
N ILE A 156 -12.91 -8.13 7.82
CA ILE A 156 -11.86 -7.78 8.76
C ILE A 156 -11.30 -6.40 8.40
N PHE A 157 -11.34 -5.46 9.34
CA PHE A 157 -10.72 -4.15 9.15
C PHE A 157 -9.21 -4.28 8.97
N LYS A 158 -8.63 -3.41 8.13
CA LYS A 158 -7.22 -3.48 7.72
C LYS A 158 -6.28 -3.53 8.93
N GLU A 159 -6.55 -2.73 9.94
CA GLU A 159 -5.83 -2.61 11.19
C GLU A 159 -5.90 -3.85 12.09
N ASN A 160 -6.94 -4.68 11.95
CA ASN A 160 -7.13 -5.91 12.73
C ASN A 160 -6.62 -7.14 11.98
N ARG A 161 -6.40 -7.04 10.67
CA ARG A 161 -6.08 -8.17 9.80
C ARG A 161 -4.82 -8.91 10.21
N GLY A 162 -3.76 -8.19 10.59
CA GLY A 162 -2.50 -8.80 11.06
C GLY A 162 -2.68 -9.58 12.35
N ALA A 163 -3.44 -9.03 13.30
CA ALA A 163 -3.72 -9.69 14.57
C ALA A 163 -4.56 -10.97 14.40
N ILE A 164 -5.62 -10.91 13.60
CA ILE A 164 -6.47 -12.07 13.36
C ILE A 164 -5.68 -13.16 12.61
N ALA A 165 -4.90 -12.80 11.59
CA ALA A 165 -4.03 -13.75 10.89
C ALA A 165 -3.05 -14.44 11.86
N ALA A 166 -2.41 -13.68 12.77
CA ALA A 166 -1.50 -14.24 13.76
C ALA A 166 -2.18 -15.21 14.75
N LEU A 167 -3.42 -14.92 15.15
CA LEU A 167 -4.19 -15.80 16.04
C LEU A 167 -4.62 -17.10 15.33
N VAL A 168 -5.02 -17.01 14.06
CA VAL A 168 -5.36 -18.19 13.24
C VAL A 168 -4.13 -19.05 12.99
N SER A 169 -3.00 -18.45 12.56
CA SER A 169 -1.78 -19.18 12.25
C SER A 169 -1.20 -19.94 13.45
N LYS A 170 -1.41 -19.41 14.67
CA LYS A 170 -1.05 -20.05 15.93
C LYS A 170 -2.11 -21.03 16.45
N ASN A 171 -3.18 -21.29 15.70
CA ASN A 171 -4.32 -22.14 16.09
C ASN A 171 -5.02 -21.70 17.40
N LEU A 172 -4.90 -20.43 17.78
CA LEU A 172 -5.55 -19.88 18.98
C LEU A 172 -7.05 -19.66 18.74
N ILE A 173 -7.42 -19.40 17.48
CA ILE A 173 -8.81 -19.32 17.01
C ILE A 173 -8.99 -20.19 15.75
N GLN A 174 -10.16 -20.80 15.60
CA GLN A 174 -10.47 -21.73 14.49
C GLN A 174 -11.76 -21.35 13.73
N GLY A 175 -12.50 -20.34 14.20
CA GLY A 175 -13.80 -19.96 13.64
C GLY A 175 -14.97 -20.87 14.05
N PHE A 176 -16.11 -20.66 13.40
CA PHE A 176 -17.38 -21.38 13.54
C PHE A 176 -17.92 -21.66 12.14
N ASP A 177 -18.11 -22.94 11.78
CA ASP A 177 -18.71 -23.35 10.51
C ASP A 177 -18.16 -22.62 9.26
N GLY A 178 -16.84 -22.41 9.20
CA GLY A 178 -16.17 -21.75 8.07
C GLY A 178 -16.20 -20.21 8.09
N ALA A 179 -16.57 -19.58 9.21
CA ALA A 179 -16.49 -18.14 9.43
C ALA A 179 -15.75 -17.79 10.73
N LEU A 180 -15.19 -16.60 10.87
CA LEU A 180 -14.59 -16.12 12.12
C LEU A 180 -15.59 -15.37 13.01
N ASN A 181 -16.75 -14.97 12.45
CA ASN A 181 -17.75 -14.12 13.07
C ASN A 181 -17.17 -12.77 13.53
N VAL A 182 -16.43 -12.09 12.63
CA VAL A 182 -15.58 -10.94 13.01
C VAL A 182 -16.35 -9.70 13.47
N ASP A 183 -17.56 -9.49 12.98
CA ASP A 183 -18.43 -8.35 13.37
C ASP A 183 -19.34 -8.65 14.56
N GLY A 184 -19.51 -9.93 14.90
CA GLY A 184 -20.26 -10.33 16.09
C GLY A 184 -19.58 -9.89 17.38
N SER A 185 -20.29 -9.96 18.50
CA SER A 185 -19.66 -9.82 19.82
C SER A 185 -18.89 -11.07 20.21
N ILE A 186 -17.89 -10.92 21.07
CA ILE A 186 -17.23 -12.04 21.75
C ILE A 186 -17.80 -12.19 23.16
N THR A 187 -18.09 -13.43 23.55
CA THR A 187 -18.59 -13.69 24.91
C THR A 187 -17.45 -13.72 25.92
N ARG A 188 -17.80 -13.56 27.21
CA ARG A 188 -16.83 -13.65 28.30
C ARG A 188 -16.14 -15.03 28.36
N ALA A 189 -16.89 -16.09 28.11
CA ALA A 189 -16.39 -17.46 28.03
C ALA A 189 -15.41 -17.67 26.87
N GLU A 190 -15.74 -17.15 25.68
CA GLU A 190 -14.87 -17.24 24.50
C GLU A 190 -13.56 -16.48 24.70
N PHE A 191 -13.64 -15.24 25.21
CA PHE A 191 -12.46 -14.41 25.45
C PHE A 191 -11.47 -15.08 26.41
N LEU A 192 -11.95 -15.59 27.55
CA LEU A 192 -11.11 -16.30 28.51
C LEU A 192 -10.57 -17.61 27.96
N THR A 193 -11.37 -18.34 27.17
CA THR A 193 -10.88 -19.57 26.53
C THR A 193 -9.73 -19.28 25.57
N ILE A 194 -9.81 -18.19 24.80
CA ILE A 194 -8.71 -17.79 23.92
C ILE A 194 -7.50 -17.33 24.73
N LEU A 195 -7.72 -16.58 25.83
CA LEU A 195 -6.64 -16.17 26.74
C LEU A 195 -5.88 -17.38 27.29
N TYR A 196 -6.58 -18.42 27.75
CA TYR A 196 -5.96 -19.63 28.27
C TYR A 196 -5.38 -20.56 27.20
N ARG A 197 -5.72 -20.36 25.91
CA ARG A 197 -4.98 -20.98 24.80
C ARG A 197 -3.66 -20.27 24.54
N VAL A 198 -3.59 -18.95 24.77
CA VAL A 198 -2.33 -18.19 24.67
C VAL A 198 -1.38 -18.65 25.77
N ALA A 199 -1.83 -18.59 27.02
CA ALA A 199 -1.07 -19.07 28.17
C ALA A 199 -1.97 -19.83 29.14
N ASP A 200 -1.66 -21.09 29.35
CA ASP A 200 -2.43 -21.96 30.22
C ASP A 200 -2.05 -21.82 31.69
N ASN A 201 -0.90 -21.21 32.01
CA ASN A 201 -0.41 -21.07 33.39
C ASN A 201 0.00 -19.63 33.72
N TYR A 202 -0.33 -19.18 34.94
CA TYR A 202 0.08 -17.87 35.47
C TYR A 202 0.82 -18.05 36.80
N THR A 203 2.15 -18.05 36.74
CA THR A 203 3.01 -18.57 37.83
C THR A 203 4.26 -17.71 38.04
N SER A 204 5.07 -17.99 39.05
CA SER A 204 6.40 -17.36 39.22
C SER A 204 7.50 -18.21 38.61
N ALA A 205 8.66 -17.62 38.29
CA ALA A 205 9.76 -18.35 37.66
C ALA A 205 10.24 -19.55 38.50
N GLY A 206 10.31 -19.38 39.83
CA GLY A 206 10.75 -20.45 40.75
C GLY A 206 9.78 -21.63 40.86
N ALA A 207 8.50 -21.44 40.49
CA ALA A 207 7.51 -22.50 40.45
C ALA A 207 7.50 -23.25 39.11
N LEU A 208 8.13 -22.71 38.07
CA LEU A 208 8.21 -23.33 36.74
C LEU A 208 9.45 -24.23 36.64
N THR A 209 9.35 -25.43 37.20
CA THR A 209 10.49 -26.37 37.36
C THR A 209 10.45 -27.57 36.41
N SER A 210 9.42 -27.70 35.57
CA SER A 210 9.25 -28.84 34.66
C SER A 210 8.83 -28.40 33.27
N SER A 211 9.16 -29.26 32.28
CA SER A 211 8.82 -29.02 30.87
C SER A 211 7.34 -29.21 30.62
N THR A 212 6.75 -28.37 29.77
CA THR A 212 5.31 -28.37 29.44
C THR A 212 5.11 -27.93 27.99
N SER A 213 4.17 -28.52 27.27
CA SER A 213 3.82 -28.08 25.91
C SER A 213 2.95 -26.82 25.91
N GLY A 214 2.37 -26.43 27.05
CA GLY A 214 1.53 -25.25 27.21
C GLY A 214 2.32 -23.95 27.35
N GLY A 215 1.60 -22.82 27.31
CA GLY A 215 2.17 -21.48 27.47
C GLY A 215 2.12 -20.97 28.90
N SER A 216 3.19 -20.37 29.43
CA SER A 216 3.20 -19.80 30.79
C SER A 216 3.46 -18.30 30.78
N ILE A 217 2.67 -17.58 31.58
CA ILE A 217 2.99 -16.21 32.00
C ILE A 217 3.71 -16.29 33.34
N VAL A 218 4.93 -15.76 33.35
CA VAL A 218 5.83 -15.69 34.50
C VAL A 218 5.75 -14.31 35.13
N LYS A 219 5.36 -14.29 36.41
CA LYS A 219 5.25 -13.11 37.25
C LYS A 219 6.64 -12.68 37.71
N GLY A 220 7.02 -11.45 37.38
CA GLY A 220 8.26 -10.84 37.85
C GLY A 220 9.53 -11.49 37.30
N SER A 221 10.65 -11.04 37.85
CA SER A 221 12.00 -11.49 37.47
C SER A 221 12.23 -12.97 37.82
N GLY A 222 13.13 -13.62 37.09
CA GLY A 222 13.61 -14.94 37.50
C GLY A 222 14.49 -15.67 36.48
N SER A 223 14.96 -16.84 36.92
CA SER A 223 15.83 -17.71 36.14
C SER A 223 15.14 -19.04 35.86
N LEU A 224 15.16 -19.47 34.60
CA LEU A 224 14.68 -20.78 34.17
C LEU A 224 15.86 -21.58 33.62
N ASN A 225 15.96 -22.84 34.01
CA ASN A 225 17.13 -23.67 33.73
C ASN A 225 16.69 -25.03 33.17
N TYR A 226 17.18 -25.38 31.98
CA TYR A 226 17.07 -26.71 31.37
C TYR A 226 15.63 -27.24 31.24
N ILE A 227 14.70 -26.36 30.86
CA ILE A 227 13.30 -26.71 30.59
C ILE A 227 12.96 -26.55 29.10
N SER A 228 12.03 -27.37 28.62
CA SER A 228 11.36 -27.19 27.32
C SER A 228 9.93 -26.73 27.57
N ILE A 229 9.57 -25.57 27.03
CA ILE A 229 8.25 -24.97 27.18
C ILE A 229 7.67 -24.59 25.82
N GLY A 230 6.35 -24.51 25.67
CA GLY A 230 5.74 -23.93 24.47
C GLY A 230 6.04 -22.42 24.41
N ASN A 231 5.10 -21.62 24.90
CA ASN A 231 5.25 -20.17 24.94
C ASN A 231 5.56 -19.65 26.36
N LEU A 232 6.33 -18.59 26.47
CA LEU A 232 6.74 -17.99 27.73
C LEU A 232 6.59 -16.48 27.67
N TRP A 233 5.83 -15.89 28.58
CA TRP A 233 5.69 -14.44 28.72
C TRP A 233 6.19 -13.99 30.07
N PHE A 234 7.12 -13.06 30.11
CA PHE A 234 7.44 -12.34 31.33
C PHE A 234 6.58 -11.10 31.43
N ASP A 235 5.88 -10.96 32.55
CA ASP A 235 4.93 -9.87 32.78
C ASP A 235 5.62 -8.49 32.94
N CYS A 236 4.82 -7.43 33.01
CA CYS A 236 5.30 -6.04 33.05
C CYS A 236 6.22 -5.74 34.26
N SER A 237 6.17 -6.57 35.30
CA SER A 237 6.94 -6.40 36.52
C SER A 237 8.34 -7.03 36.47
N ALA A 238 8.63 -7.90 35.49
CA ALA A 238 9.96 -8.49 35.38
C ALA A 238 11.01 -7.44 35.02
N ARG A 239 12.15 -7.46 35.73
CA ARG A 239 13.27 -6.54 35.51
C ARG A 239 14.56 -7.27 35.13
N SER A 240 14.65 -8.55 35.47
CA SER A 240 15.80 -9.40 35.18
C SER A 240 15.33 -10.80 34.82
N VAL A 241 15.77 -11.31 33.67
CA VAL A 241 15.38 -12.61 33.16
C VAL A 241 16.63 -13.37 32.73
N SER A 242 16.77 -14.63 33.19
CA SER A 242 17.87 -15.51 32.80
C SER A 242 17.33 -16.84 32.31
N LEU A 243 17.70 -17.21 31.08
CA LEU A 243 17.28 -18.46 30.45
C LEU A 243 18.53 -19.27 30.13
N ILE A 244 18.69 -20.41 30.80
CA ILE A 244 19.88 -21.27 30.69
C ILE A 244 19.45 -22.64 30.17
N GLY A 245 19.89 -23.03 28.97
CA GLY A 245 19.50 -24.30 28.33
C GLY A 245 18.00 -24.45 28.11
N VAL A 246 17.28 -23.35 27.93
CA VAL A 246 15.82 -23.35 27.73
C VAL A 246 15.49 -23.56 26.26
N LYS A 247 14.48 -24.39 25.98
CA LYS A 247 13.88 -24.53 24.65
C LYS A 247 12.47 -23.96 24.66
N ALA A 248 12.14 -23.06 23.73
CA ALA A 248 10.81 -22.49 23.66
C ALA A 248 10.36 -22.14 22.24
N ASP A 249 9.06 -22.26 21.98
CA ASP A 249 8.43 -21.80 20.73
C ASP A 249 8.43 -20.27 20.67
N THR A 250 8.08 -19.62 21.78
CA THR A 250 8.14 -18.16 21.88
C THR A 250 8.51 -17.73 23.29
N VAL A 251 9.42 -16.77 23.42
CA VAL A 251 9.66 -16.02 24.65
C VAL A 251 9.32 -14.56 24.40
N THR A 252 8.48 -13.96 25.23
CA THR A 252 8.12 -12.55 25.14
C THR A 252 8.50 -11.84 26.44
N LEU A 253 9.31 -10.80 26.30
CA LEU A 253 9.73 -9.89 27.35
C LEU A 253 8.89 -8.62 27.23
N ARG A 254 7.76 -8.57 27.95
CA ARG A 254 6.85 -7.43 27.94
C ARG A 254 6.94 -6.67 29.26
N ASN A 255 8.04 -5.95 29.45
CA ASN A 255 8.42 -5.37 30.73
C ASN A 255 8.31 -3.85 30.74
N ASN A 256 7.96 -3.23 31.87
CA ASN A 256 8.04 -1.78 31.98
C ASN A 256 9.49 -1.30 31.91
N GLU A 257 10.40 -2.03 32.59
CA GLU A 257 11.82 -1.74 32.58
C GLU A 257 12.65 -3.02 32.67
N LEU A 258 13.44 -3.31 31.64
CA LEU A 258 14.33 -4.47 31.62
C LEU A 258 15.77 -4.04 31.92
N THR A 259 16.27 -4.44 33.08
CA THR A 259 17.65 -4.14 33.52
C THR A 259 18.67 -5.16 33.04
N SER A 260 18.28 -6.43 32.89
CA SER A 260 19.15 -7.46 32.33
C SER A 260 18.36 -8.63 31.72
N PHE A 261 18.87 -9.15 30.62
CA PHE A 261 18.40 -10.40 30.01
C PHE A 261 19.60 -11.24 29.61
N TYR A 262 19.59 -12.52 30.00
CA TYR A 262 20.64 -13.48 29.68
C TYR A 262 20.05 -14.70 29.01
N LEU A 263 20.65 -15.07 27.88
CA LEU A 263 20.36 -16.31 27.15
C LEU A 263 21.65 -17.12 27.04
N SER A 264 21.70 -18.28 27.68
CA SER A 264 22.90 -19.10 27.74
C SER A 264 22.62 -20.60 27.78
N GLY A 265 23.67 -21.40 27.89
CA GLY A 265 23.57 -22.85 28.12
C GLY A 265 23.04 -23.62 26.91
N GLY A 266 23.19 -23.07 25.69
CA GLY A 266 22.68 -23.65 24.47
C GLY A 266 21.15 -23.57 24.36
N SER A 267 20.56 -22.48 24.87
CA SER A 267 19.12 -22.24 24.74
C SER A 267 18.72 -22.14 23.26
N ASP A 268 17.53 -22.61 22.93
CA ASP A 268 17.02 -22.69 21.56
C ASP A 268 15.58 -22.15 21.51
N ILE A 269 15.45 -20.91 21.04
CA ILE A 269 14.20 -20.16 21.08
C ILE A 269 13.74 -19.87 19.66
N SER A 270 12.58 -20.39 19.25
CA SER A 270 12.09 -20.18 17.88
C SER A 270 11.75 -18.71 17.62
N SER A 271 11.13 -18.02 18.59
CA SER A 271 10.89 -16.58 18.53
C SER A 271 11.13 -15.89 19.88
N LEU A 272 11.99 -14.88 19.90
CA LEU A 272 12.18 -13.99 21.04
C LEU A 272 11.57 -12.63 20.72
N VAL A 273 10.65 -12.16 21.54
CA VAL A 273 9.97 -10.85 21.38
C VAL A 273 10.37 -9.94 22.53
N VAL A 274 10.78 -8.72 22.21
CA VAL A 274 11.22 -7.70 23.16
C VAL A 274 10.33 -6.48 23.02
N ALA A 275 9.45 -6.30 24.02
CA ALA A 275 8.47 -5.22 24.11
C ALA A 275 8.65 -4.52 25.46
N VAL A 276 9.82 -3.88 25.63
CA VAL A 276 10.20 -3.23 26.89
C VAL A 276 9.94 -1.72 26.85
N GLY A 277 9.40 -1.15 27.92
CA GLY A 277 9.13 0.28 28.01
C GLY A 277 10.41 1.12 28.16
N LYS A 278 11.28 0.71 29.08
CA LYS A 278 12.58 1.34 29.40
C LYS A 278 13.64 0.27 29.61
N GLY A 279 14.92 0.64 29.46
CA GLY A 279 16.04 -0.25 29.74
C GLY A 279 16.14 -1.42 28.76
N SER A 280 17.28 -1.49 28.07
CA SER A 280 17.83 -2.68 27.40
C SER A 280 19.09 -2.25 26.66
N SER A 281 20.26 -2.65 27.13
CA SER A 281 21.53 -2.23 26.51
C SER A 281 22.13 -3.28 25.56
N SER A 282 21.76 -4.56 25.67
CA SER A 282 22.32 -5.62 24.81
C SER A 282 21.56 -6.94 24.87
N LEU A 283 21.37 -7.55 23.69
CA LEU A 283 20.99 -8.94 23.45
C LEU A 283 22.14 -9.63 22.72
N GLY A 284 23.01 -10.28 23.47
CA GLY A 284 24.01 -11.21 22.95
C GLY A 284 23.93 -12.48 23.77
N GLY A 285 23.41 -13.56 23.18
CA GLY A 285 23.51 -14.88 23.79
C GLY A 285 24.97 -15.29 23.93
N ASP A 286 25.26 -16.29 24.77
CA ASP A 286 26.52 -16.99 24.63
C ASP A 286 26.66 -17.60 23.22
N LEU A 287 27.88 -17.90 22.78
CA LEU A 287 28.19 -18.48 21.46
C LEU A 287 27.44 -19.80 21.14
N GLY A 288 26.67 -20.37 22.08
CA GLY A 288 25.93 -21.62 21.93
C GLY A 288 24.41 -21.46 21.79
N SER A 289 23.84 -20.31 22.16
CA SER A 289 22.37 -20.13 22.14
C SER A 289 21.87 -19.64 20.78
N LYS A 290 20.67 -20.06 20.40
CA LYS A 290 20.06 -19.77 19.09
C LYS A 290 18.70 -19.12 19.25
N VAL A 291 18.44 -18.13 18.39
CA VAL A 291 17.14 -17.49 18.23
C VAL A 291 16.76 -17.51 16.76
N GLY A 292 15.63 -18.14 16.42
CA GLY A 292 15.11 -18.13 15.05
C GLY A 292 14.73 -16.70 14.64
N VAL A 293 13.75 -16.11 15.34
CA VAL A 293 13.28 -14.75 15.07
C VAL A 293 13.43 -13.88 16.32
N LEU A 294 14.22 -12.82 16.25
CA LEU A 294 14.21 -11.73 17.24
C LEU A 294 13.28 -10.62 16.77
N ARG A 295 12.17 -10.40 17.46
CA ARG A 295 11.26 -9.27 17.23
C ARG A 295 11.45 -8.19 18.29
N LEU A 296 11.65 -6.96 17.82
CA LEU A 296 11.75 -5.76 18.63
C LEU A 296 10.48 -4.92 18.40
N GLU A 297 9.67 -4.77 19.45
CA GLU A 297 8.43 -3.97 19.48
C GLU A 297 8.63 -2.65 20.24
N SER A 298 9.48 -2.66 21.26
CA SER A 298 9.93 -1.45 21.93
C SER A 298 11.25 -1.72 22.65
N CYS A 299 12.29 -1.01 22.27
CA CYS A 299 13.59 -0.99 22.94
C CYS A 299 14.39 0.23 22.46
N ASN A 300 15.30 0.75 23.28
CA ASN A 300 16.20 1.84 22.88
C ASN A 300 17.63 1.52 23.29
N GLY A 301 18.55 1.57 22.32
CA GLY A 301 19.96 1.25 22.53
C GLY A 301 20.25 -0.25 22.54
N MET A 302 19.43 -1.05 21.85
CA MET A 302 19.61 -2.49 21.80
C MET A 302 20.80 -2.85 20.89
N SER A 303 21.72 -3.66 21.40
CA SER A 303 22.77 -4.28 20.58
C SER A 303 22.42 -5.73 20.29
N VAL A 304 22.43 -6.11 19.01
CA VAL A 304 22.10 -7.45 18.50
C VAL A 304 23.35 -8.07 17.87
N GLY A 305 23.74 -9.25 18.36
CA GLY A 305 24.91 -9.99 17.89
C GLY A 305 24.56 -11.29 17.18
N SER A 306 25.55 -12.19 17.05
CA SER A 306 25.40 -13.50 16.41
C SER A 306 24.40 -14.44 17.12
N GLY A 307 24.04 -15.54 16.44
CA GLY A 307 23.11 -16.55 16.97
C GLY A 307 21.63 -16.26 16.67
N ILE A 308 21.35 -15.23 15.88
CA ILE A 308 20.00 -14.83 15.47
C ILE A 308 19.86 -15.00 13.97
N ASP A 309 18.81 -15.69 13.51
CA ASP A 309 18.59 -15.93 12.08
C ASP A 309 17.86 -14.74 11.40
N LYS A 310 16.69 -14.35 11.94
CA LYS A 310 15.87 -13.23 11.47
C LYS A 310 15.69 -12.17 12.55
N ILE A 311 15.77 -10.89 12.17
CA ILE A 311 15.48 -9.74 13.01
C ILE A 311 14.25 -9.00 12.45
N GLU A 312 13.29 -8.69 13.32
CA GLU A 312 12.06 -7.94 12.99
C GLU A 312 11.97 -6.68 13.86
N LEU A 313 12.02 -5.49 13.25
CA LEU A 313 11.74 -4.21 13.91
C LEU A 313 10.30 -3.79 13.57
N THR A 314 9.40 -4.07 14.50
CA THR A 314 7.97 -3.74 14.40
C THR A 314 7.59 -2.49 15.20
N GLY A 315 8.41 -2.18 16.21
CA GLY A 315 8.29 -0.97 17.02
C GLY A 315 8.68 0.31 16.30
N ASN A 316 8.28 1.45 16.85
CA ASN A 316 8.58 2.77 16.31
C ASN A 316 9.63 3.50 17.16
N ASN A 317 10.37 4.42 16.54
CA ASN A 317 11.31 5.33 17.21
C ASN A 317 12.38 4.62 18.05
N MET A 318 12.82 3.43 17.62
CA MET A 318 13.85 2.65 18.30
C MET A 318 15.24 2.95 17.77
N SER A 319 16.26 2.76 18.60
CA SER A 319 17.67 2.72 18.19
C SER A 319 18.25 1.32 18.41
N VAL A 320 18.75 0.69 17.34
CA VAL A 320 19.26 -0.69 17.35
C VAL A 320 20.61 -0.77 16.63
N SER A 321 21.59 -1.42 17.25
CA SER A 321 22.87 -1.76 16.63
C SER A 321 22.92 -3.25 16.31
N ILE A 322 23.32 -3.63 15.10
CA ILE A 322 23.35 -5.02 14.64
C ILE A 322 24.78 -5.40 14.23
N SER A 323 25.22 -6.59 14.58
CA SER A 323 26.54 -7.15 14.28
C SER A 323 26.45 -8.66 14.06
N GLY A 324 27.44 -9.23 13.37
CA GLY A 324 27.42 -10.65 13.02
C GLY A 324 26.61 -10.92 11.75
N GLU A 325 26.29 -12.19 11.55
CA GLU A 325 25.63 -12.69 10.33
C GLU A 325 24.16 -13.04 10.60
N HIS A 326 23.27 -12.53 9.73
CA HIS A 326 21.84 -12.76 9.79
C HIS A 326 21.26 -12.99 8.39
N ASN A 327 20.29 -13.89 8.28
CA ASN A 327 19.63 -14.15 7.01
C ASN A 327 18.62 -13.07 6.64
N SER A 328 17.98 -12.44 7.63
CA SER A 328 16.92 -11.46 7.34
C SER A 328 16.82 -10.34 8.37
N LEU A 329 16.64 -9.10 7.88
CA LEU A 329 16.27 -7.92 8.65
C LEU A 329 15.00 -7.31 8.05
N VAL A 330 13.92 -7.24 8.83
CA VAL A 330 12.64 -6.68 8.39
C VAL A 330 12.24 -5.52 9.29
N ILE A 331 12.06 -4.34 8.71
CA ILE A 331 11.72 -3.09 9.41
C ILE A 331 10.34 -2.62 8.93
N THR A 332 9.31 -2.86 9.74
CA THR A 332 7.94 -2.40 9.48
C THR A 332 7.52 -1.24 10.36
N GLY A 333 8.16 -1.09 11.51
CA GLY A 333 8.03 0.09 12.33
C GLY A 333 8.71 1.32 11.73
N SER A 334 8.34 2.50 12.20
CA SER A 334 8.73 3.79 11.64
C SER A 334 9.60 4.61 12.59
N GLY A 335 10.41 5.52 12.05
CA GLY A 335 11.26 6.41 12.84
C GLY A 335 12.46 5.72 13.50
N ASN A 336 12.77 4.48 13.12
CA ASN A 336 13.85 3.71 13.76
C ASN A 336 15.23 4.13 13.21
N THR A 337 16.25 4.08 14.06
CA THR A 337 17.65 4.19 13.67
C THR A 337 18.32 2.83 13.82
N VAL A 338 18.84 2.28 12.72
CA VAL A 338 19.56 1.00 12.69
C VAL A 338 21.02 1.25 12.31
N THR A 339 21.94 0.85 13.18
CA THR A 339 23.38 0.92 12.94
C THR A 339 23.93 -0.48 12.70
N LEU A 340 24.42 -0.74 11.49
CA LEU A 340 25.11 -1.98 11.14
C LEU A 340 26.60 -1.83 11.47
N SER A 341 27.09 -2.70 12.35
CA SER A 341 28.50 -2.69 12.78
C SER A 341 29.40 -3.20 11.66
N SER A 342 30.68 -2.80 11.67
CA SER A 342 31.68 -3.29 10.71
C SER A 342 31.71 -4.82 10.66
N GLY A 343 31.67 -5.38 9.44
CA GLY A 343 31.62 -6.82 9.22
C GLY A 343 30.24 -7.48 9.42
N ALA A 344 29.19 -6.72 9.74
CA ALA A 344 27.83 -7.26 9.76
C ALA A 344 27.44 -7.78 8.37
N SER A 345 26.64 -8.85 8.34
CA SER A 345 26.16 -9.48 7.11
C SER A 345 24.66 -9.72 7.18
N ILE A 346 23.90 -9.11 6.28
CA ILE A 346 22.45 -9.27 6.15
C ILE A 346 22.14 -9.77 4.74
N SER A 347 21.63 -11.00 4.61
CA SER A 347 21.30 -11.57 3.30
C SER A 347 20.10 -10.91 2.63
N VAL A 348 19.04 -10.62 3.40
CA VAL A 348 17.83 -9.92 2.92
C VAL A 348 17.42 -8.83 3.89
N MET A 349 17.37 -7.58 3.44
CA MET A 349 16.85 -6.45 4.20
C MET A 349 15.57 -5.91 3.56
N LYS A 350 14.49 -5.78 4.35
CA LYS A 350 13.24 -5.15 3.92
C LYS A 350 12.88 -3.98 4.82
N VAL A 351 12.60 -2.82 4.23
CA VAL A 351 12.24 -1.59 4.94
C VAL A 351 10.89 -1.09 4.43
N ALA A 352 9.82 -1.42 5.14
CA ALA A 352 8.45 -1.05 4.82
C ALA A 352 7.91 0.09 5.68
N GLY A 353 8.45 0.27 6.90
CA GLY A 353 8.11 1.41 7.74
C GLY A 353 8.67 2.73 7.20
N MET A 354 8.18 3.85 7.70
CA MET A 354 8.54 5.18 7.23
C MET A 354 9.63 5.82 8.10
N LYS A 355 10.38 6.79 7.57
CA LYS A 355 11.30 7.64 8.35
C LYS A 355 12.38 6.87 9.11
N ASN A 356 12.73 5.67 8.65
CA ASN A 356 13.81 4.90 9.23
C ASN A 356 15.16 5.37 8.67
N THR A 357 16.17 5.34 9.52
CA THR A 357 17.55 5.64 9.18
C THR A 357 18.38 4.36 9.32
N ILE A 358 19.00 3.89 8.25
CA ILE A 358 19.91 2.74 8.25
C ILE A 358 21.32 3.26 7.95
N LYS A 359 22.26 2.99 8.85
CA LYS A 359 23.65 3.47 8.78
C LYS A 359 24.63 2.34 8.99
N THR A 360 25.77 2.40 8.33
CA THR A 360 26.94 1.56 8.68
C THR A 360 27.86 2.30 9.64
N ALA A 361 28.45 1.60 10.61
CA ALA A 361 29.58 2.10 11.39
C ALA A 361 30.85 2.22 10.53
N ASP A 362 32.00 2.57 11.13
CA ASP A 362 33.30 2.65 10.44
C ASP A 362 33.73 1.27 9.90
N GLY A 363 33.34 0.97 8.66
CA GLY A 363 33.71 -0.25 7.94
C GLY A 363 32.63 -0.75 6.99
N ALA A 364 33.03 -1.65 6.09
CA ALA A 364 32.10 -2.27 5.14
C ALA A 364 31.23 -3.32 5.84
N VAL A 365 29.99 -3.43 5.36
CA VAL A 365 29.03 -4.48 5.72
C VAL A 365 28.63 -5.25 4.47
N TYR A 366 28.14 -6.47 4.63
CA TYR A 366 27.47 -7.17 3.54
C TYR A 366 25.96 -6.93 3.62
N LEU A 367 25.39 -6.41 2.53
CA LEU A 367 23.94 -6.36 2.30
C LEU A 367 23.66 -7.10 1.00
N GLY A 368 22.89 -8.19 1.07
CA GLY A 368 22.46 -8.92 -0.11
C GLY A 368 21.31 -8.18 -0.82
N LYS A 369 20.10 -8.76 -0.77
CA LYS A 369 18.91 -8.12 -1.35
C LYS A 369 18.33 -7.09 -0.40
N THR A 370 18.27 -5.83 -0.82
CA THR A 370 17.66 -4.74 -0.06
C THR A 370 16.42 -4.21 -0.76
N GLU A 371 15.27 -4.23 -0.08
CA GLU A 371 13.99 -3.73 -0.57
C GLU A 371 13.49 -2.59 0.33
N VAL A 372 13.23 -1.41 -0.24
CA VAL A 372 12.74 -0.24 0.50
C VAL A 372 11.41 0.21 -0.12
N SER A 373 10.32 0.06 0.63
CA SER A 373 8.97 0.43 0.20
C SER A 373 8.34 1.53 1.05
N GLY A 374 8.79 1.72 2.29
CA GLY A 374 8.34 2.81 3.13
C GLY A 374 8.87 4.16 2.68
N ASN A 375 8.14 5.23 3.02
CA ASN A 375 8.52 6.59 2.63
C ASN A 375 9.50 7.24 3.62
N GLU A 376 10.22 8.25 3.14
CA GLU A 376 11.13 9.12 3.88
C GLU A 376 12.25 8.34 4.61
N ASN A 377 12.60 7.15 4.13
CA ASN A 377 13.71 6.39 4.68
C ASN A 377 15.06 6.94 4.17
N ASP A 378 16.05 6.93 5.04
CA ASP A 378 17.44 7.30 4.78
C ASP A 378 18.35 6.07 4.91
N ILE A 379 19.13 5.78 3.88
CA ILE A 379 20.11 4.67 3.90
C ILE A 379 21.48 5.19 3.52
N GLU A 380 22.42 5.07 4.45
CA GLU A 380 23.83 5.42 4.28
C GLU A 380 24.68 4.20 4.62
N ALA A 381 25.11 3.45 3.60
CA ALA A 381 25.80 2.19 3.80
C ALA A 381 27.10 2.09 3.00
N VAL A 382 28.16 1.61 3.67
CA VAL A 382 29.39 1.12 3.06
C VAL A 382 29.29 -0.38 2.86
N ILE A 383 29.25 -0.85 1.61
CA ILE A 383 28.94 -2.25 1.25
C ILE A 383 30.18 -2.96 0.70
N SER A 384 30.39 -4.21 1.12
CA SER A 384 31.51 -5.05 0.69
C SER A 384 31.37 -5.56 -0.74
N THR A 385 30.35 -6.35 -1.10
CA THR A 385 30.11 -6.87 -2.49
C THR A 385 28.66 -7.31 -2.69
N GLY A 386 28.19 -7.41 -3.95
CA GLY A 386 27.05 -8.26 -4.32
C GLY A 386 25.65 -7.76 -3.91
N CYS A 387 25.52 -6.47 -3.60
CA CYS A 387 24.22 -5.91 -3.22
C CYS A 387 23.33 -5.67 -4.44
N SER A 388 22.05 -6.04 -4.30
CA SER A 388 20.97 -5.61 -5.18
C SER A 388 20.00 -4.73 -4.39
N LEU A 389 19.68 -3.54 -4.89
CA LEU A 389 18.79 -2.57 -4.24
C LEU A 389 17.51 -2.38 -5.08
N SER A 390 16.35 -2.51 -4.45
CA SER A 390 15.05 -2.15 -5.03
C SER A 390 14.35 -1.09 -4.16
N VAL A 391 13.89 -0.01 -4.79
CA VAL A 391 13.26 1.16 -4.17
C VAL A 391 11.87 1.37 -4.76
N GLY A 392 10.82 1.13 -3.96
CA GLY A 392 9.42 1.33 -4.34
C GLY A 392 8.72 2.53 -3.65
N GLY A 393 9.28 3.06 -2.56
CA GLY A 393 8.72 4.21 -1.83
C GLY A 393 9.21 5.58 -2.33
N THR A 394 8.81 6.65 -1.64
CA THR A 394 9.46 7.98 -1.78
C THR A 394 10.53 8.14 -0.72
N LEU A 395 11.79 8.26 -1.11
CA LEU A 395 12.94 8.29 -0.22
C LEU A 395 13.53 9.70 -0.12
N ASN A 396 14.09 10.00 1.05
CA ASN A 396 14.78 11.28 1.28
C ASN A 396 16.18 11.25 0.68
N LYS A 397 17.02 10.27 1.08
CA LYS A 397 18.38 10.09 0.54
C LYS A 397 18.86 8.65 0.67
N ILE A 398 19.32 8.07 -0.45
CA ILE A 398 20.15 6.87 -0.42
C ILE A 398 21.58 7.23 -0.84
N SER A 399 22.55 6.81 -0.04
CA SER A 399 23.97 6.89 -0.34
C SER A 399 24.62 5.54 -0.14
N LEU A 400 24.99 4.90 -1.26
CA LEU A 400 25.71 3.63 -1.26
C LEU A 400 27.15 3.85 -1.67
N LYS A 401 28.09 3.39 -0.83
CA LYS A 401 29.51 3.37 -1.14
C LYS A 401 30.03 1.94 -1.12
N SER A 402 30.75 1.53 -2.13
CA SER A 402 31.40 0.22 -2.23
C SER A 402 32.70 0.36 -3.02
N ASP A 403 33.73 -0.39 -2.64
CA ASP A 403 34.96 -0.51 -3.44
C ASP A 403 34.86 -1.65 -4.48
N GLU A 404 33.71 -2.33 -4.53
CA GLU A 404 33.46 -3.51 -5.35
C GLU A 404 32.21 -3.31 -6.25
N ASN A 405 31.76 -4.39 -6.87
CA ASN A 405 30.68 -4.39 -7.87
C ASN A 405 29.29 -4.46 -7.22
N LEU A 406 28.34 -3.71 -7.80
CA LEU A 406 26.91 -3.79 -7.52
C LEU A 406 26.17 -4.48 -8.68
N GLU A 407 25.24 -5.37 -8.35
CA GLU A 407 24.54 -6.18 -9.35
C GLU A 407 23.40 -5.41 -10.01
N ALA A 408 22.49 -4.86 -9.20
CA ALA A 408 21.28 -4.23 -9.71
C ALA A 408 20.78 -3.11 -8.81
N ILE A 409 20.28 -2.06 -9.43
CA ILE A 409 19.55 -0.96 -8.79
C ILE A 409 18.24 -0.77 -9.55
N ASP A 410 17.13 -0.98 -8.87
CA ASP A 410 15.78 -0.80 -9.42
C ASP A 410 15.04 0.29 -8.63
N VAL A 411 14.60 1.35 -9.31
CA VAL A 411 13.92 2.51 -8.73
C VAL A 411 12.53 2.65 -9.34
N ALA A 412 11.55 2.02 -8.70
CA ALA A 412 10.14 2.04 -9.09
C ALA A 412 9.31 3.11 -8.35
N GLY A 413 9.81 3.61 -7.21
CA GLY A 413 9.17 4.68 -6.45
C GLY A 413 9.32 6.07 -7.08
N ASN A 414 8.75 7.09 -6.44
CA ASN A 414 8.76 8.47 -6.96
C ASN A 414 9.56 9.43 -6.08
N SER A 415 10.15 10.46 -6.69
CA SER A 415 10.85 11.57 -6.01
C SER A 415 12.06 11.12 -5.18
N ASN A 416 12.77 10.09 -5.63
CA ASN A 416 13.93 9.55 -4.94
C ASN A 416 15.24 10.24 -5.33
N TRP A 417 16.16 10.40 -4.38
CA TRP A 417 17.53 10.84 -4.63
C TRP A 417 18.55 9.77 -4.23
N LEU A 418 19.24 9.20 -5.22
CA LEU A 418 20.27 8.17 -5.04
C LEU A 418 21.65 8.70 -5.44
N SER A 419 22.63 8.46 -4.58
CA SER A 419 24.05 8.64 -4.85
C SER A 419 24.78 7.31 -4.69
N ILE A 420 25.41 6.84 -5.76
CA ILE A 420 26.06 5.53 -5.83
C ILE A 420 27.54 5.72 -6.17
N SER A 421 28.39 5.16 -5.32
CA SER A 421 29.84 5.08 -5.52
C SER A 421 30.25 3.62 -5.42
N CYS A 422 30.37 2.91 -6.54
CA CYS A 422 30.87 1.53 -6.64
C CYS A 422 31.90 1.39 -7.76
N LYS A 423 32.62 0.27 -7.82
CA LYS A 423 33.53 -0.04 -8.94
C LYS A 423 32.71 -0.23 -10.21
N ASP A 424 32.09 -1.40 -10.38
CA ASP A 424 31.19 -1.65 -11.50
C ASP A 424 29.72 -1.73 -11.04
N LEU A 425 28.80 -1.40 -11.94
CA LEU A 425 27.35 -1.45 -11.74
C LEU A 425 26.70 -2.13 -12.93
N SER A 426 26.10 -3.31 -12.74
CA SER A 426 25.64 -4.09 -13.89
C SER A 426 24.34 -3.51 -14.47
N THR A 427 23.30 -3.32 -13.65
CA THR A 427 22.00 -2.86 -14.13
C THR A 427 21.44 -1.72 -13.28
N VAL A 428 20.89 -0.71 -13.96
CA VAL A 428 20.09 0.36 -13.35
C VAL A 428 18.76 0.42 -14.10
N SER A 429 17.64 0.30 -13.39
CA SER A 429 16.31 0.54 -13.94
C SER A 429 15.61 1.64 -13.14
N ILE A 430 14.99 2.59 -13.82
CA ILE A 430 14.27 3.71 -13.21
C ILE A 430 12.88 3.79 -13.82
N SER A 431 11.92 3.12 -13.19
CA SER A 431 10.54 2.96 -13.70
C SER A 431 9.53 3.92 -13.06
N GLY A 432 9.86 4.52 -11.91
CA GLY A 432 9.03 5.55 -11.28
C GLY A 432 9.20 6.95 -11.89
N SER A 433 8.82 7.99 -11.15
CA SER A 433 8.90 9.39 -11.62
C SER A 433 9.62 10.34 -10.69
N TYR A 434 10.21 11.40 -11.25
CA TYR A 434 10.94 12.44 -10.49
C TYR A 434 12.14 11.92 -9.70
N ASN A 435 12.73 10.79 -10.13
CA ASN A 435 13.88 10.22 -9.45
C ASN A 435 15.19 10.77 -10.01
N THR A 436 16.18 10.96 -9.14
CA THR A 436 17.55 11.30 -9.52
C THR A 436 18.51 10.20 -9.08
N VAL A 437 19.28 9.66 -10.01
CA VAL A 437 20.31 8.65 -9.74
C VAL A 437 21.68 9.17 -10.20
N ASN A 438 22.62 9.27 -9.27
CA ASN A 438 23.97 9.76 -9.53
C ASN A 438 25.00 8.64 -9.38
N LYS A 439 25.75 8.31 -10.45
CA LYS A 439 26.92 7.42 -10.40
C LYS A 439 28.20 8.25 -10.28
N LEU A 440 28.81 8.25 -9.10
CA LEU A 440 29.87 9.20 -8.70
C LEU A 440 31.30 8.70 -8.95
N SER A 441 31.63 7.47 -8.54
CA SER A 441 33.00 6.91 -8.63
C SER A 441 33.31 6.39 -10.03
N THR A 442 34.59 6.24 -10.37
CA THR A 442 35.07 5.62 -11.61
C THR A 442 34.61 4.16 -11.74
N GLY A 443 34.27 3.74 -12.97
CA GLY A 443 34.09 2.33 -13.33
C GLY A 443 33.02 2.12 -14.41
N VAL A 444 32.56 0.88 -14.57
CA VAL A 444 31.67 0.51 -15.68
C VAL A 444 30.21 0.41 -15.24
N VAL A 445 29.31 1.04 -15.98
CA VAL A 445 27.85 0.81 -15.90
C VAL A 445 27.42 -0.02 -17.10
N THR A 446 27.04 -1.29 -16.92
CA THR A 446 26.74 -2.16 -18.06
C THR A 446 25.42 -1.79 -18.74
N SER A 447 24.40 -1.39 -17.99
CA SER A 447 23.14 -0.96 -18.58
C SER A 447 22.32 -0.03 -17.69
N VAL A 448 21.67 0.94 -18.33
CA VAL A 448 20.70 1.84 -17.73
C VAL A 448 19.41 1.82 -18.56
N ASP A 449 18.27 1.57 -17.92
CA ASP A 449 16.94 1.62 -18.55
C ASP A 449 16.04 2.58 -17.78
N VAL A 450 15.38 3.51 -18.46
CA VAL A 450 14.58 4.58 -17.85
C VAL A 450 13.15 4.61 -18.43
N PRO A 451 12.30 3.61 -18.08
CA PRO A 451 10.92 3.52 -18.55
C PRO A 451 9.97 4.47 -17.85
N GLY A 452 10.37 5.01 -16.71
CA GLY A 452 9.63 6.02 -15.98
C GLY A 452 9.65 7.39 -16.65
N SER A 453 9.02 8.39 -16.03
CA SER A 453 8.97 9.77 -16.58
C SER A 453 9.52 10.81 -15.63
N ASP A 454 10.02 11.92 -16.17
CA ASP A 454 10.59 13.04 -15.41
C ASP A 454 11.78 12.64 -14.50
N ASN A 455 12.55 11.60 -14.86
CA ASN A 455 13.70 11.15 -14.10
C ASN A 455 15.01 11.78 -14.58
N ALA A 456 16.02 11.77 -13.72
CA ALA A 456 17.38 12.20 -14.03
C ALA A 456 18.40 11.08 -13.72
N PHE A 457 19.27 10.77 -14.68
CA PHE A 457 20.44 9.92 -14.47
C PHE A 457 21.72 10.70 -14.78
N VAL A 458 22.67 10.74 -13.85
CA VAL A 458 23.93 11.45 -14.02
C VAL A 458 25.10 10.47 -13.94
N LEU A 459 25.81 10.34 -15.06
CA LEU A 459 27.07 9.61 -15.17
C LEU A 459 28.23 10.61 -15.07
N TYR A 460 28.96 10.58 -13.95
CA TYR A 460 30.08 11.50 -13.73
C TYR A 460 31.31 11.12 -14.58
N LYS A 461 32.26 12.06 -14.67
CA LYS A 461 33.52 11.90 -15.41
C LYS A 461 34.24 10.61 -15.02
N ASP A 462 34.98 10.03 -15.98
CA ASP A 462 35.79 8.82 -15.81
C ASP A 462 34.99 7.51 -15.57
N ASN A 463 33.66 7.56 -15.73
CA ASN A 463 32.82 6.37 -15.87
C ASN A 463 32.65 5.99 -17.35
N VAL A 464 32.45 4.70 -17.59
CA VAL A 464 32.11 4.13 -18.90
C VAL A 464 30.76 3.44 -18.81
N MET A 465 29.86 3.71 -19.75
CA MET A 465 28.54 3.08 -19.81
C MET A 465 28.36 2.29 -21.11
N THR A 466 28.15 0.97 -21.01
CA THR A 466 28.03 0.13 -22.22
C THR A 466 26.74 0.42 -22.98
N ARG A 467 25.59 0.50 -22.30
CA ARG A 467 24.35 0.91 -22.96
C ARG A 467 23.40 1.69 -22.07
N ALA A 468 22.60 2.55 -22.68
CA ALA A 468 21.42 3.14 -22.06
C ALA A 468 20.22 3.17 -22.99
N GLU A 469 19.02 3.05 -22.41
CA GLU A 469 17.76 3.30 -23.09
C GLU A 469 16.87 4.24 -22.26
N LEU A 470 16.42 5.33 -22.88
CA LEU A 470 15.39 6.21 -22.33
C LEU A 470 14.11 5.99 -23.14
N ASN A 471 13.25 5.11 -22.65
CA ASN A 471 11.98 4.69 -23.24
C ASN A 471 10.76 5.39 -22.63
N GLY A 472 10.89 6.03 -21.46
CA GLY A 472 9.85 6.88 -20.88
C GLY A 472 9.87 8.33 -21.36
N GLN A 473 9.24 9.26 -20.62
CA GLN A 473 9.05 10.65 -21.09
C GLN A 473 9.75 11.69 -20.22
N ASN A 474 10.22 12.78 -20.84
CA ASN A 474 10.86 13.92 -20.16
C ASN A 474 12.06 13.53 -19.25
N ASN A 475 12.69 12.39 -19.50
CA ASN A 475 13.84 11.97 -18.72
C ASN A 475 15.08 12.75 -19.16
N ILE A 476 15.99 12.99 -18.23
CA ILE A 476 17.26 13.66 -18.46
C ILE A 476 18.39 12.68 -18.17
N MET A 477 19.25 12.44 -19.15
CA MET A 477 20.50 11.71 -18.95
C MET A 477 21.67 12.67 -19.17
N THR A 478 22.46 12.89 -18.12
CA THR A 478 23.69 13.68 -18.17
C THR A 478 24.90 12.75 -18.22
N VAL A 479 25.61 12.75 -19.34
CA VAL A 479 26.80 11.91 -19.57
C VAL A 479 28.04 12.78 -19.59
N ASN A 480 28.80 12.77 -18.49
CA ASN A 480 30.11 13.44 -18.38
C ASN A 480 31.30 12.48 -18.58
N GLY A 481 31.04 11.17 -18.59
CA GLY A 481 31.99 10.10 -18.94
C GLY A 481 31.92 9.69 -20.41
N THR A 482 32.03 8.40 -20.69
CA THR A 482 31.82 7.84 -22.04
C THR A 482 30.69 6.83 -22.07
N SER A 483 30.04 6.67 -23.22
CA SER A 483 29.10 5.59 -23.44
C SER A 483 29.23 4.96 -24.82
N ASP A 484 29.06 3.63 -24.93
CA ASP A 484 29.10 2.95 -26.22
C ASP A 484 27.78 3.18 -26.99
N THR A 485 26.62 2.94 -26.38
CA THR A 485 25.33 3.12 -27.08
C THR A 485 24.26 3.75 -26.19
N ILE A 486 23.57 4.75 -26.72
CA ILE A 486 22.37 5.33 -26.10
C ILE A 486 21.21 5.30 -27.09
N THR A 487 20.06 4.80 -26.64
CA THR A 487 18.82 4.79 -27.42
C THR A 487 17.76 5.67 -26.75
N LEU A 488 17.20 6.60 -27.50
CA LEU A 488 16.08 7.45 -27.09
C LEU A 488 14.81 6.93 -27.76
N SER A 489 14.11 6.01 -27.09
CA SER A 489 12.86 5.40 -27.57
C SER A 489 11.61 6.12 -27.06
N GLY A 490 11.76 6.96 -26.04
CA GLY A 490 10.67 7.71 -25.42
C GLY A 490 10.72 9.22 -25.70
N ARG A 491 9.64 9.93 -25.37
CA ARG A 491 9.40 11.31 -25.83
C ARG A 491 10.07 12.35 -24.96
N LYS A 492 10.51 13.46 -25.59
CA LYS A 492 11.02 14.65 -24.90
C LYS A 492 12.19 14.37 -23.95
N ASN A 493 12.89 13.26 -24.18
CA ASN A 493 14.05 12.91 -23.39
C ASN A 493 15.21 13.84 -23.75
N THR A 494 16.00 14.21 -22.75
CA THR A 494 17.16 15.09 -22.90
C THR A 494 18.43 14.29 -22.66
N LEU A 495 19.34 14.36 -23.61
CA LEU A 495 20.69 13.82 -23.48
C LEU A 495 21.68 15.00 -23.45
N ASP A 496 22.34 15.20 -22.32
CA ASP A 496 23.21 16.35 -22.04
C ASP A 496 24.55 15.90 -21.42
N GLY A 497 25.51 16.81 -21.26
CA GLY A 497 26.78 16.59 -20.58
C GLY A 497 28.01 16.86 -21.43
N THR A 498 29.17 16.73 -20.82
CA THR A 498 30.48 17.04 -21.46
C THR A 498 31.20 15.82 -22.02
N GLY A 499 30.57 14.64 -21.95
CA GLY A 499 31.13 13.35 -22.33
C GLY A 499 31.03 13.06 -23.83
N ASN A 500 31.24 11.79 -24.17
CA ASN A 500 31.14 11.29 -25.55
C ASN A 500 30.29 10.01 -25.62
N VAL A 501 29.48 9.89 -26.66
CA VAL A 501 28.63 8.73 -26.96
C VAL A 501 29.01 8.17 -28.32
N ALA A 502 29.43 6.91 -28.41
CA ALA A 502 29.86 6.33 -29.68
C ALA A 502 28.68 6.15 -30.67
N TYR A 503 27.56 5.59 -30.20
CA TYR A 503 26.35 5.39 -31.02
C TYR A 503 25.10 5.94 -30.34
N LEU A 504 24.43 6.87 -30.99
CA LEU A 504 23.16 7.45 -30.55
C LEU A 504 22.03 7.08 -31.52
N ASN A 505 21.02 6.37 -31.02
CA ASN A 505 19.81 6.05 -31.77
C ASN A 505 18.64 6.89 -31.24
N VAL A 506 18.05 7.73 -32.09
CA VAL A 506 16.90 8.58 -31.75
C VAL A 506 15.67 8.01 -32.45
N ASN A 507 14.79 7.37 -31.69
CA ASN A 507 13.59 6.71 -32.19
C ASN A 507 12.30 7.40 -31.72
N ALA A 508 12.37 8.62 -31.16
CA ALA A 508 11.21 9.33 -30.65
C ALA A 508 11.34 10.84 -30.84
N SER A 509 10.20 11.50 -31.04
CA SER A 509 10.13 12.94 -31.27
C SER A 509 10.33 13.78 -30.01
N GLY A 510 10.80 15.02 -30.19
CA GLY A 510 10.89 16.04 -29.15
C GLY A 510 12.11 15.91 -28.24
N CYS A 511 12.99 14.94 -28.49
CA CYS A 511 14.23 14.76 -27.73
C CYS A 511 15.19 15.93 -27.95
N THR A 512 15.93 16.29 -26.90
CA THR A 512 16.97 17.33 -26.94
C THR A 512 18.33 16.68 -26.75
N ILE A 513 19.29 16.98 -27.63
CA ILE A 513 20.65 16.42 -27.57
C ILE A 513 21.64 17.57 -27.55
N SER A 514 22.40 17.68 -26.47
CA SER A 514 23.34 18.78 -26.22
C SER A 514 24.80 18.32 -26.06
N LEU A 515 25.07 17.01 -26.18
CA LEU A 515 26.41 16.42 -26.07
C LEU A 515 26.98 15.94 -27.41
N ILE A 516 28.23 15.50 -27.41
CA ILE A 516 28.91 14.96 -28.60
C ILE A 516 28.58 13.46 -28.75
N ALA A 517 28.04 13.10 -29.92
CA ALA A 517 27.88 11.71 -30.35
C ALA A 517 28.67 11.46 -31.65
N GLU A 518 29.41 10.35 -31.72
CA GLU A 518 30.25 10.02 -32.89
C GLU A 518 29.41 9.55 -34.08
N CYS A 519 28.39 8.72 -33.83
CA CYS A 519 27.44 8.24 -34.82
C CYS A 519 26.00 8.47 -34.34
N VAL A 520 25.17 9.09 -35.17
CA VAL A 520 23.75 9.37 -34.86
C VAL A 520 22.86 8.73 -35.93
N THR A 521 21.91 7.91 -35.49
CA THR A 521 20.79 7.42 -36.31
C THR A 521 19.50 8.06 -35.80
N ASP A 522 18.80 8.82 -36.64
CA ASP A 522 17.54 9.49 -36.27
C ASP A 522 16.36 8.94 -37.09
N ASN A 523 15.49 8.19 -36.42
CA ASN A 523 14.24 7.63 -36.94
C ASN A 523 13.00 8.29 -36.30
N SER A 524 13.17 9.41 -35.58
CA SER A 524 12.13 10.02 -34.74
C SER A 524 10.82 10.35 -35.48
N GLY A 525 10.90 10.70 -36.77
CA GLY A 525 9.74 11.00 -37.61
C GLY A 525 8.85 9.77 -37.92
N GLN A 526 9.45 8.61 -38.17
CA GLN A 526 8.69 7.40 -38.53
C GLN A 526 8.01 6.77 -37.30
N ALA A 527 8.70 6.76 -36.15
CA ALA A 527 8.16 6.21 -34.93
C ALA A 527 6.92 6.97 -34.41
N GLU A 528 6.88 8.30 -34.59
CA GLU A 528 5.71 9.10 -34.23
C GLU A 528 4.51 8.78 -35.13
N ILE A 529 4.74 8.54 -36.42
CA ILE A 529 3.72 8.10 -37.36
C ILE A 529 3.15 6.74 -36.92
N ASP A 530 4.01 5.76 -36.64
CA ASP A 530 3.59 4.40 -36.27
C ASP A 530 2.75 4.42 -34.98
N ARG A 531 3.18 5.17 -33.96
CA ARG A 531 2.44 5.32 -32.69
C ARG A 531 1.07 5.96 -32.87
N VAL A 532 0.98 7.05 -33.66
CA VAL A 532 -0.30 7.72 -33.92
C VAL A 532 -1.26 6.80 -34.68
N GLN A 533 -0.74 5.96 -35.58
CA GLN A 533 -1.56 4.97 -36.29
C GLN A 533 -2.13 3.89 -35.37
N GLU A 534 -1.41 3.49 -34.31
CA GLU A 534 -1.92 2.55 -33.28
C GLU A 534 -2.93 3.21 -32.33
N LEU A 535 -2.71 4.47 -31.96
CA LEU A 535 -3.58 5.22 -31.06
C LEU A 535 -5.00 5.43 -31.63
N VAL A 536 -5.07 5.75 -32.92
CA VAL A 536 -6.32 6.02 -33.62
C VAL A 536 -6.98 4.72 -34.04
N THR A 537 -8.08 4.38 -33.38
CA THR A 537 -8.81 3.12 -33.54
C THR A 537 -10.17 3.32 -34.21
N LEU A 538 -10.75 2.22 -34.73
CA LEU A 538 -12.11 2.19 -35.27
C LEU A 538 -13.12 1.91 -34.15
N GLY A 539 -14.27 2.59 -34.18
CA GLY A 539 -15.41 2.32 -33.30
C GLY A 539 -15.36 3.02 -31.94
N TYR A 540 -16.52 3.15 -31.27
CA TYR A 540 -16.68 3.94 -30.05
C TYR A 540 -16.05 3.28 -28.82
N THR A 541 -15.27 4.05 -28.05
CA THR A 541 -14.52 3.57 -26.87
C THR A 541 -15.03 4.15 -25.53
N GLY A 542 -15.97 5.10 -25.57
CA GLY A 542 -16.45 5.79 -24.37
C GLY A 542 -17.59 5.09 -23.61
N ASN A 543 -18.02 5.72 -22.51
CA ASN A 543 -19.07 5.22 -21.62
C ASN A 543 -20.50 5.71 -21.96
N TYR A 544 -20.75 6.14 -23.21
CA TYR A 544 -22.02 6.69 -23.70
C TYR A 544 -22.50 7.95 -22.95
N THR A 545 -21.59 8.85 -22.59
CA THR A 545 -21.94 10.13 -21.96
C THR A 545 -21.30 11.33 -22.66
N LEU A 546 -22.00 12.48 -22.64
CA LEU A 546 -21.43 13.75 -23.11
C LEU A 546 -20.19 14.14 -22.31
N LYS A 547 -20.20 13.93 -20.98
CA LYS A 547 -19.08 14.26 -20.10
C LYS A 547 -17.80 13.53 -20.53
N TRP A 548 -17.89 12.24 -20.84
CA TRP A 548 -16.74 11.49 -21.34
C TRP A 548 -16.20 12.10 -22.62
N ALA A 549 -17.06 12.41 -23.59
CA ALA A 549 -16.62 13.03 -24.82
C ALA A 549 -16.01 14.42 -24.59
N GLN A 550 -16.45 15.20 -23.60
CA GLN A 550 -15.84 16.50 -23.27
C GLN A 550 -14.44 16.36 -22.66
N GLU A 551 -14.20 15.28 -21.90
CA GLU A 551 -12.94 15.03 -21.20
C GLU A 551 -11.91 14.24 -22.02
N HIS A 552 -12.31 13.68 -23.18
CA HIS A 552 -11.47 12.82 -24.01
C HIS A 552 -11.44 13.28 -25.47
N ASP A 553 -10.23 13.49 -25.99
CA ASP A 553 -9.93 13.78 -27.38
C ASP A 553 -8.44 13.46 -27.64
N TYR A 554 -8.04 13.39 -28.89
CA TYR A 554 -6.62 13.39 -29.26
C TYR A 554 -6.07 14.81 -29.27
N GLU A 555 -4.78 14.96 -29.00
CA GLU A 555 -4.09 16.24 -29.12
C GLU A 555 -4.10 16.71 -30.59
N GLU A 556 -4.02 18.03 -30.80
CA GLU A 556 -4.04 18.64 -32.15
C GLU A 556 -2.95 18.06 -33.05
N SER A 557 -1.72 17.96 -32.55
CA SER A 557 -0.60 17.37 -33.28
C SER A 557 -0.83 15.90 -33.65
N GLU A 558 -1.47 15.11 -32.79
CA GLU A 558 -1.77 13.70 -33.09
C GLU A 558 -2.79 13.57 -34.21
N LYS A 559 -3.79 14.47 -34.24
CA LYS A 559 -4.79 14.53 -35.31
C LYS A 559 -4.14 14.88 -36.65
N GLU A 560 -3.25 15.87 -36.65
CA GLU A 560 -2.49 16.28 -37.84
C GLU A 560 -1.52 15.20 -38.30
N THR A 561 -0.72 14.60 -37.41
CA THR A 561 0.15 13.47 -37.74
C THR A 561 -0.65 12.31 -38.34
N TRP A 562 -1.81 12.00 -37.76
CA TRP A 562 -2.64 10.90 -38.24
C TRP A 562 -3.14 11.15 -39.66
N VAL A 563 -3.76 12.31 -39.91
CA VAL A 563 -4.35 12.61 -41.22
C VAL A 563 -3.27 12.75 -42.30
N ASN A 564 -2.10 13.28 -41.95
CA ASN A 564 -0.99 13.45 -42.89
C ASN A 564 -0.27 12.14 -43.19
N ALA A 565 -0.33 11.15 -42.31
CA ALA A 565 0.22 9.81 -42.53
C ALA A 565 -0.67 8.89 -43.40
N LYS A 566 -1.90 9.30 -43.75
CA LYS A 566 -2.90 8.43 -44.40
C LYS A 566 -3.08 8.69 -45.91
N ASP A 567 -2.19 9.46 -46.54
CA ASP A 567 -2.21 9.80 -47.98
C ASP A 567 -3.57 10.32 -48.52
N TYR A 568 -4.44 10.83 -47.64
CA TYR A 568 -5.75 11.31 -48.04
C TYR A 568 -5.64 12.54 -48.94
N SER A 569 -6.53 12.61 -49.94
CA SER A 569 -6.63 13.74 -50.88
C SER A 569 -8.07 14.25 -50.96
N SER A 570 -8.22 15.52 -51.34
CA SER A 570 -9.53 16.19 -51.45
C SER A 570 -9.60 17.03 -52.70
N SER A 571 -10.80 17.18 -53.27
CA SER A 571 -11.05 18.06 -54.43
C SER A 571 -11.14 19.54 -54.05
N THR A 572 -10.92 19.85 -52.77
CA THR A 572 -10.99 21.17 -52.15
C THR A 572 -9.83 21.29 -51.18
N ASP A 573 -9.49 22.49 -50.75
CA ASP A 573 -8.44 22.72 -49.74
C ASP A 573 -8.81 22.21 -48.34
N TYR A 574 -9.88 21.42 -48.19
CA TYR A 574 -10.41 20.92 -46.92
C TYR A 574 -10.52 19.41 -46.92
N ILE A 575 -10.34 18.79 -45.75
CA ILE A 575 -10.75 17.41 -45.47
C ILE A 575 -11.46 17.36 -44.12
N ILE A 576 -12.49 16.51 -44.01
CA ILE A 576 -13.20 16.25 -42.77
C ILE A 576 -12.86 14.83 -42.32
N TRP A 577 -12.46 14.67 -41.06
CA TRP A 577 -12.36 13.38 -40.38
C TRP A 577 -13.43 13.25 -39.32
N ILE A 578 -14.33 12.28 -39.49
CA ILE A 578 -15.25 11.81 -38.45
C ILE A 578 -14.55 10.70 -37.68
N ASN A 579 -14.18 11.00 -36.44
CA ASN A 579 -13.58 10.06 -35.49
C ASN A 579 -14.70 9.38 -34.68
N LEU A 580 -14.93 8.10 -34.96
CA LEU A 580 -15.96 7.30 -34.31
C LEU A 580 -15.60 6.94 -32.86
N SER A 581 -14.32 6.82 -32.54
CA SER A 581 -13.83 6.49 -31.20
C SER A 581 -14.10 7.61 -30.20
N MET A 582 -13.69 8.83 -30.56
CA MET A 582 -13.76 10.01 -29.68
C MET A 582 -15.00 10.87 -29.92
N GLN A 583 -15.88 10.48 -30.86
CA GLN A 583 -17.08 11.23 -31.24
C GLN A 583 -16.75 12.67 -31.62
N ARG A 584 -15.80 12.82 -32.56
CA ARG A 584 -15.35 14.11 -33.07
C ARG A 584 -15.55 14.24 -34.56
N VAL A 585 -15.80 15.47 -34.98
CA VAL A 585 -15.52 15.91 -36.34
C VAL A 585 -14.34 16.85 -36.28
N ASN A 586 -13.28 16.50 -37.01
CA ASN A 586 -12.08 17.29 -37.20
C ASN A 586 -12.05 17.79 -38.65
N ILE A 587 -11.79 19.07 -38.84
CA ILE A 587 -11.71 19.70 -40.17
C ILE A 587 -10.32 20.26 -40.32
N PHE A 588 -9.67 19.89 -41.41
CA PHE A 588 -8.34 20.33 -41.75
C PHE A 588 -8.35 21.13 -43.03
N LYS A 589 -7.34 22.00 -43.19
CA LYS A 589 -7.11 22.77 -44.41
C LYS A 589 -5.69 22.54 -44.91
N GLY A 590 -5.53 22.42 -46.22
CA GLY A 590 -4.22 22.22 -46.83
C GLY A 590 -4.28 21.31 -48.05
N SER A 591 -3.29 20.44 -48.18
CA SER A 591 -3.15 19.50 -49.29
C SER A 591 -2.59 18.16 -48.79
N THR A 592 -2.56 17.13 -49.65
CA THR A 592 -2.08 15.80 -49.29
C THR A 592 -0.70 15.84 -48.63
N GLY A 593 -0.60 15.24 -47.43
CA GLY A 593 0.60 15.21 -46.59
C GLY A 593 0.87 16.50 -45.79
N ASN A 594 0.08 17.55 -45.97
CA ASN A 594 0.20 18.85 -45.27
C ASN A 594 -1.20 19.42 -44.97
N TRP A 595 -1.93 18.77 -44.07
CA TRP A 595 -3.23 19.13 -43.56
C TRP A 595 -3.09 19.72 -42.15
N ASP A 596 -3.51 20.97 -41.98
CA ASP A 596 -3.50 21.68 -40.69
C ASP A 596 -4.90 21.64 -40.08
N LEU A 597 -5.02 21.33 -38.78
CA LEU A 597 -6.31 21.32 -38.09
C LEU A 597 -6.82 22.75 -37.94
N ILE A 598 -8.06 23.00 -38.36
CA ILE A 598 -8.67 24.33 -38.27
C ILE A 598 -9.99 24.35 -37.48
N TYR A 599 -10.57 23.18 -37.22
CA TYR A 599 -11.81 23.06 -36.46
C TYR A 599 -11.95 21.66 -35.87
N SER A 600 -12.37 21.54 -34.62
CA SER A 600 -12.71 20.27 -33.99
C SER A 600 -13.94 20.44 -33.09
N CYS A 601 -14.89 19.51 -33.17
CA CYS A 601 -16.14 19.60 -32.39
C CYS A 601 -16.69 18.23 -32.01
N ILE A 602 -17.48 18.21 -30.94
CA ILE A 602 -18.17 17.02 -30.42
C ILE A 602 -19.37 16.70 -31.30
N VAL A 603 -19.55 15.43 -31.62
CA VAL A 603 -20.69 14.95 -32.42
C VAL A 603 -21.40 13.75 -31.79
N GLY A 604 -22.56 13.40 -32.34
CA GLY A 604 -23.26 12.15 -32.08
C GLY A 604 -23.37 11.34 -33.37
N THR A 605 -22.58 10.29 -33.49
CA THR A 605 -22.52 9.41 -34.68
C THR A 605 -23.57 8.29 -34.62
N GLY A 606 -23.56 7.37 -35.59
CA GLY A 606 -24.52 6.26 -35.68
C GLY A 606 -24.37 5.21 -34.59
N ALA A 607 -25.47 4.85 -33.95
CA ALA A 607 -25.52 3.84 -32.89
C ALA A 607 -25.13 2.42 -33.41
N PRO A 608 -24.74 1.49 -32.52
CA PRO A 608 -24.47 0.10 -32.90
C PRO A 608 -25.60 -0.53 -33.73
N GLY A 609 -25.25 -1.21 -34.83
CA GLY A 609 -26.21 -1.75 -35.80
C GLY A 609 -26.81 -0.72 -36.78
N ARG A 610 -26.55 0.58 -36.58
CA ARG A 610 -26.95 1.70 -37.45
C ARG A 610 -25.80 2.70 -37.61
N GLY A 611 -24.57 2.19 -37.73
CA GLY A 611 -23.35 2.96 -37.65
C GLY A 611 -23.21 4.01 -38.76
N THR A 612 -22.46 5.07 -38.46
CA THR A 612 -21.94 5.97 -39.49
C THR A 612 -20.98 5.18 -40.40
N PRO A 613 -21.10 5.29 -41.73
CA PRO A 613 -20.44 4.37 -42.63
C PRO A 613 -18.94 4.63 -42.68
N ILE A 614 -18.13 3.68 -42.19
CA ILE A 614 -16.67 3.73 -42.25
C ILE A 614 -16.21 3.78 -43.72
N GLY A 615 -15.18 4.59 -44.00
CA GLY A 615 -14.59 4.75 -45.32
C GLY A 615 -14.44 6.21 -45.75
N GLU A 616 -14.01 6.40 -47.00
CA GLU A 616 -13.84 7.72 -47.62
C GLU A 616 -15.05 8.10 -48.46
N TRP A 617 -15.59 9.29 -48.18
CA TRP A 617 -16.76 9.85 -48.84
C TRP A 617 -16.51 11.31 -49.23
N LYS A 618 -17.53 12.01 -49.71
CA LYS A 618 -17.43 13.42 -50.12
C LYS A 618 -18.69 14.18 -49.79
N THR A 619 -18.57 15.46 -49.45
CA THR A 619 -19.76 16.33 -49.30
C THR A 619 -20.52 16.41 -50.64
N THR A 620 -21.83 16.17 -50.62
CA THR A 620 -22.63 15.92 -51.84
C THR A 620 -23.62 17.04 -52.12
N TYR A 621 -24.32 17.52 -51.09
CA TYR A 621 -25.25 18.64 -51.20
C TYR A 621 -25.40 19.38 -49.87
N LYS A 622 -26.00 20.56 -49.96
CA LYS A 622 -26.33 21.42 -48.82
C LYS A 622 -27.79 21.82 -48.87
N ALA A 623 -28.49 21.72 -47.74
CA ALA A 623 -29.89 22.12 -47.63
C ALA A 623 -30.08 23.00 -46.38
N TRP A 624 -30.24 24.31 -46.59
CA TRP A 624 -30.47 25.29 -45.52
C TRP A 624 -31.70 24.97 -44.66
N ASN A 625 -32.82 24.68 -45.33
CA ASN A 625 -34.08 24.32 -44.67
C ASN A 625 -34.05 22.91 -44.06
N GLY A 626 -32.98 22.15 -44.32
CA GLY A 626 -32.78 20.80 -43.82
C GLY A 626 -33.90 19.83 -44.19
N TRP A 627 -34.22 18.90 -43.29
CA TRP A 627 -35.28 17.91 -43.48
C TRP A 627 -36.32 18.04 -42.38
N THR A 628 -37.60 17.90 -42.74
CA THR A 628 -38.71 17.79 -41.81
C THR A 628 -39.49 16.51 -42.10
N THR A 629 -39.63 15.67 -41.09
CA THR A 629 -40.40 14.42 -41.11
C THR A 629 -41.61 14.56 -40.19
N SER A 630 -42.45 13.52 -40.12
CA SER A 630 -43.56 13.49 -39.15
C SER A 630 -43.09 13.43 -37.69
N THR A 631 -41.81 13.11 -37.43
CA THR A 631 -41.28 12.90 -36.06
C THR A 631 -40.17 13.85 -35.66
N TYR A 632 -39.47 14.50 -36.60
CA TYR A 632 -38.43 15.49 -36.27
C TYR A 632 -38.15 16.48 -37.41
N THR A 633 -37.48 17.58 -37.08
CA THR A 633 -36.80 18.49 -38.01
C THR A 633 -35.31 18.55 -37.69
N VAL A 634 -34.46 18.62 -38.72
CA VAL A 634 -33.02 18.89 -38.59
C VAL A 634 -32.60 19.92 -39.63
N LYS A 635 -31.80 20.92 -39.25
CA LYS A 635 -31.30 21.94 -40.19
C LYS A 635 -30.10 22.74 -39.65
N PRO A 636 -29.18 23.20 -40.52
CA PRO A 636 -29.08 22.82 -41.93
C PRO A 636 -28.56 21.38 -42.07
N VAL A 637 -28.58 20.87 -43.30
CA VAL A 637 -28.10 19.51 -43.64
C VAL A 637 -26.97 19.63 -44.65
N VAL A 638 -25.89 18.88 -44.44
CA VAL A 638 -24.81 18.68 -45.40
C VAL A 638 -24.63 17.19 -45.65
N GLY A 639 -25.06 16.71 -46.82
CA GLY A 639 -24.91 15.31 -47.21
C GLY A 639 -23.44 14.96 -47.44
N PHE A 640 -23.01 13.76 -47.04
CA PHE A 640 -21.63 13.30 -47.29
C PHE A 640 -21.52 11.93 -47.93
N LYS A 641 -22.64 11.27 -48.24
CA LYS A 641 -22.67 10.03 -49.03
C LYS A 641 -23.82 10.10 -50.03
N ASP A 642 -23.51 9.90 -51.31
CA ASP A 642 -24.49 10.06 -52.38
C ASP A 642 -25.68 9.11 -52.19
N ASN A 643 -26.89 9.61 -52.48
CA ASN A 643 -28.13 8.82 -52.59
C ASN A 643 -28.48 7.89 -51.40
N THR A 644 -27.99 8.18 -50.19
CA THR A 644 -28.07 7.24 -49.05
C THR A 644 -28.62 7.86 -47.76
N GLY A 645 -28.77 9.19 -47.71
CA GLY A 645 -29.33 9.90 -46.55
C GLY A 645 -28.35 10.15 -45.40
N TYR A 646 -27.07 9.79 -45.53
CA TYR A 646 -26.05 10.12 -44.52
C TYR A 646 -25.59 11.57 -44.67
N ALA A 647 -25.74 12.33 -43.58
CA ALA A 647 -25.43 13.75 -43.56
C ALA A 647 -24.93 14.21 -42.19
N PHE A 648 -24.24 15.35 -42.20
CA PHE A 648 -24.08 16.20 -41.03
C PHE A 648 -25.36 17.02 -40.86
N HIS A 649 -25.87 17.12 -39.64
CA HIS A 649 -27.04 17.94 -39.34
C HIS A 649 -27.09 18.36 -37.86
N SER A 650 -27.95 19.33 -37.55
CA SER A 650 -28.23 19.73 -36.16
C SER A 650 -28.72 18.57 -35.29
N ARG A 651 -28.77 18.75 -33.98
CA ARG A 651 -29.60 17.88 -33.12
C ARG A 651 -31.08 17.97 -33.51
N LEU A 652 -31.89 17.02 -33.04
CA LEU A 652 -33.28 16.92 -33.49
C LEU A 652 -34.12 18.02 -32.86
N TYR A 653 -34.95 18.66 -33.69
CA TYR A 653 -36.00 19.56 -33.27
C TYR A 653 -37.37 18.90 -33.42
N TYR A 654 -38.37 19.42 -32.70
CA TYR A 654 -39.77 19.08 -32.97
C TYR A 654 -40.13 19.42 -34.44
N PRO A 655 -40.98 18.60 -35.10
CA PRO A 655 -41.38 18.82 -36.49
C PRO A 655 -41.82 20.26 -36.79
N GLY A 656 -41.21 20.88 -37.80
CA GLY A 656 -41.51 22.24 -38.25
C GLY A 656 -40.93 23.35 -37.38
N THR A 657 -40.14 23.04 -36.35
CA THR A 657 -39.62 24.02 -35.38
C THR A 657 -38.08 24.06 -35.35
N THR A 658 -37.53 24.92 -34.49
CA THR A 658 -36.12 24.93 -34.04
C THR A 658 -36.00 24.61 -32.55
N THR A 659 -37.05 24.08 -31.93
CA THR A 659 -37.05 23.71 -30.52
C THR A 659 -36.52 22.30 -30.38
N LEU A 660 -35.44 22.11 -29.62
CA LEU A 660 -34.80 20.81 -29.43
C LEU A 660 -35.79 19.78 -28.86
N SER A 661 -35.94 18.66 -29.56
CA SER A 661 -36.68 17.49 -29.10
C SER A 661 -35.75 16.40 -28.56
N ASP A 662 -34.51 16.34 -29.05
CA ASP A 662 -33.47 15.43 -28.56
C ASP A 662 -32.12 16.15 -28.56
N SER A 663 -31.60 16.42 -27.35
CA SER A 663 -30.33 17.12 -27.15
C SER A 663 -29.12 16.20 -27.11
N SER A 664 -29.28 14.88 -27.31
CA SER A 664 -28.24 13.86 -27.17
C SER A 664 -27.08 14.05 -28.15
N ILE A 665 -25.85 14.05 -27.62
CA ILE A 665 -24.58 14.23 -28.35
C ILE A 665 -23.40 13.72 -27.50
N GLY A 666 -22.24 13.47 -28.12
CA GLY A 666 -21.03 12.96 -27.45
C GLY A 666 -20.94 11.44 -27.37
N TYR A 667 -21.88 10.73 -28.01
CA TYR A 667 -21.90 9.27 -28.09
C TYR A 667 -22.71 8.81 -29.32
N PRO A 668 -22.52 7.56 -29.78
CA PRO A 668 -23.30 6.98 -30.86
C PRO A 668 -24.80 6.94 -30.52
N VAL A 669 -25.61 7.71 -31.25
CA VAL A 669 -27.05 7.90 -30.97
C VAL A 669 -27.91 8.05 -32.22
N SER A 670 -27.30 8.30 -33.38
CA SER A 670 -28.02 8.55 -34.63
C SER A 670 -28.32 7.25 -35.40
N HIS A 671 -29.09 7.37 -36.48
CA HIS A 671 -29.29 6.30 -37.47
C HIS A 671 -28.26 6.40 -38.61
N GLY A 672 -27.01 6.71 -38.27
CA GLY A 672 -25.88 6.77 -39.20
C GLY A 672 -25.41 8.19 -39.55
N CYS A 673 -26.27 9.19 -39.43
CA CYS A 673 -25.90 10.60 -39.61
C CYS A 673 -24.96 11.11 -38.51
N VAL A 674 -24.37 12.28 -38.71
CA VAL A 674 -23.55 12.96 -37.71
C VAL A 674 -24.34 14.13 -37.13
N ARG A 675 -24.78 13.99 -35.88
CA ARG A 675 -25.49 15.05 -35.14
C ARG A 675 -24.49 16.02 -34.54
N MET A 676 -24.76 17.32 -34.67
CA MET A 676 -23.84 18.38 -34.24
C MET A 676 -24.58 19.47 -33.47
N TYR A 677 -23.85 20.31 -32.73
CA TYR A 677 -24.41 21.58 -32.26
C TYR A 677 -24.69 22.51 -33.43
N ASP A 678 -25.65 23.41 -33.25
CA ASP A 678 -26.15 24.30 -34.29
C ASP A 678 -25.03 25.17 -34.88
N ALA A 679 -24.12 25.66 -34.04
CA ALA A 679 -22.96 26.42 -34.47
C ALA A 679 -21.98 25.59 -35.35
N ASP A 680 -21.74 24.33 -34.98
CA ASP A 680 -20.80 23.45 -35.68
C ASP A 680 -21.32 23.05 -37.07
N ILE A 681 -22.60 22.69 -37.18
CA ILE A 681 -23.19 22.39 -38.49
C ILE A 681 -23.27 23.64 -39.38
N LEU A 682 -23.51 24.82 -38.79
CA LEU A 682 -23.45 26.08 -39.52
C LEU A 682 -22.04 26.38 -40.02
N TYR A 683 -21.01 26.05 -39.24
CA TYR A 683 -19.62 26.17 -39.69
C TYR A 683 -19.38 25.31 -40.94
N ILE A 684 -19.77 24.03 -40.92
CA ILE A 684 -19.63 23.15 -42.09
C ILE A 684 -20.43 23.68 -43.28
N TYR A 685 -21.69 24.08 -43.05
CA TYR A 685 -22.58 24.57 -44.10
C TYR A 685 -22.03 25.84 -44.78
N ASN A 686 -21.45 26.77 -44.02
CA ASN A 686 -20.98 28.04 -44.56
C ASN A 686 -19.58 27.95 -45.17
N ASN A 687 -18.69 27.13 -44.60
CA ASN A 687 -17.26 27.19 -44.93
C ASN A 687 -16.76 26.03 -45.78
N ILE A 688 -17.39 24.85 -45.72
CA ILE A 688 -16.84 23.65 -46.37
C ILE A 688 -17.46 23.43 -47.75
N PRO A 689 -16.71 23.49 -48.86
CA PRO A 689 -17.28 23.33 -50.19
C PRO A 689 -17.88 21.94 -50.44
N LEU A 690 -18.66 21.81 -51.52
CA LEU A 690 -19.06 20.50 -52.01
C LEU A 690 -17.84 19.77 -52.57
N ARG A 691 -17.90 18.43 -52.56
CA ARG A 691 -16.82 17.52 -53.00
C ARG A 691 -15.59 17.52 -52.08
N THR A 692 -15.68 18.11 -50.89
CA THR A 692 -14.69 17.95 -49.81
C THR A 692 -14.69 16.49 -49.36
N THR A 693 -13.51 15.86 -49.29
CA THR A 693 -13.35 14.49 -48.77
C THR A 693 -13.77 14.42 -47.30
N VAL A 694 -14.51 13.36 -46.97
CA VAL A 694 -14.99 13.03 -45.62
C VAL A 694 -14.51 11.63 -45.29
N VAL A 695 -13.56 11.51 -44.38
CA VAL A 695 -13.03 10.24 -43.88
C VAL A 695 -13.78 9.86 -42.63
N VAL A 696 -14.36 8.66 -42.60
CA VAL A 696 -14.98 8.09 -41.41
C VAL A 696 -14.07 6.96 -40.92
N TYR A 697 -13.54 7.12 -39.72
CA TYR A 697 -12.66 6.16 -39.06
C TYR A 697 -13.07 6.00 -37.60
#